data_AF-A0AAE2VCB0-F1
#
_entry.id   AF-A0AAE2VCB0-F1
#
_cell.length_a   1.000
_cell.length_b   1.000
_cell.length_c   1.000
_cell.angle_alpha   90.00
_cell.angle_beta   90.00
_cell.angle_gamma   90.00
#
_symmetry.space_group_name_H-M   'P 1'
#
loop_
_entity.id
_entity.type
_entity.pdbx_description
1 polymer ?
#
loop_
_entity_poly.entity_id
_entity_poly.type
_entity_poly.pdbx_seq_one_letter_code
_entity_poly.pdbx_strand_id
1 'polypeptide(L)'
;MCGLAGIINLAAPRSQECTFHILKGMADAISYRGPDDEQYHIDSKVGFAFRRLSILDLVNGQQPFLNEDGSIVVMVNGEIYNYKELKASLHNHMFKTTSDCEVIVHLYEEKGIGFVDDIIGMFSIAIWDKNKNKVFLVRDRFGIKPLFYTELKHELIFASEIKSLFSHPHCPRQFNWKEALSDIWLSGEAASNHKETTSFFVNIQNLDAGHYLEINLTTNERKTASYWSLQDILLRQGYRENLHPDDLIEGYRELLADSVHRCLQSDVEVGLFLSGGIDSAAVAHFAAEKQDLHTFTVLSQSTFTNEDAKYAHWLAKDLHLPNHQVLYQLGNDELLQPESYKHLLWICETPFCGPEQLYKFHLHKYAKAIRPNLKVMLTGQGSDEFNGGYSTTLSPAENPSWEGFIESVNTMEMNRLHRLQGNIFRVWEEHFGLSPINLSYLKSNDSSQADPWQSYVLTKYRDLQMYNCWHEDRIAAANHIENRVPFLDHRLVEWVCGIPDGLRKDLLWDKSVLRKSLTNELHTSYTHRPKVPFFYGKDVRYTHKMMFHLLKKNNYQLIEEAFSHSDASSIIQVEHIHAIMTYLEDDPEFTNFEFLLRLVNMGLLSKMTKETPSVQLDITSHLESITIKDWHSQEGDIASRLNISANKCEGQDILALNPGVTLLRPESDSEHCIYIAEEGFIQFIVSEEDVGAWLHILCDINGKDTLHTILDRHGVSLEEVAKYIQEAIEHNIILIKQKNLPEGAYR
;
A
#
# COMPACT_ATOMS: atom_id res chain seq x y z
N MET A 1 12.18 -7.09 -10.58
CA MET A 1 11.98 -8.02 -9.48
C MET A 1 12.07 -9.43 -10.02
N CYS A 2 12.77 -10.37 -9.41
CA CYS A 2 12.77 -11.72 -9.97
C CYS A 2 11.42 -12.45 -9.76
N GLY A 3 11.24 -13.56 -10.46
CA GLY A 3 10.14 -14.48 -10.28
C GLY A 3 10.68 -15.91 -10.14
N LEU A 4 10.20 -16.65 -9.14
CA LEU A 4 10.49 -18.07 -8.99
C LEU A 4 9.21 -18.87 -9.15
N ALA A 5 9.35 -20.08 -9.69
CA ALA A 5 8.31 -21.10 -9.73
C ALA A 5 8.95 -22.48 -9.61
N GLY A 6 8.24 -23.44 -9.03
CA GLY A 6 8.75 -24.80 -8.92
C GLY A 6 7.71 -25.86 -8.65
N ILE A 7 8.10 -27.09 -8.98
CA ILE A 7 7.33 -28.33 -8.80
C ILE A 7 8.20 -29.30 -8.00
N ILE A 8 7.63 -29.85 -6.94
CA ILE A 8 8.25 -30.84 -6.09
C ILE A 8 7.43 -32.12 -6.18
N ASN A 9 8.01 -33.16 -6.78
CA ASN A 9 7.36 -34.46 -6.95
C ASN A 9 7.39 -35.22 -5.61
N LEU A 10 6.22 -35.56 -5.09
CA LEU A 10 6.04 -36.31 -3.83
C LEU A 10 5.78 -37.80 -4.07
N ALA A 11 5.57 -38.18 -5.33
CA ALA A 11 5.31 -39.54 -5.79
C ALA A 11 6.17 -39.83 -7.03
N ALA A 12 5.76 -40.82 -7.84
CA ALA A 12 6.44 -41.13 -9.10
C ALA A 12 6.50 -39.87 -9.99
N PRO A 13 7.70 -39.47 -10.45
CA PRO A 13 7.84 -38.23 -11.20
C PRO A 13 7.24 -38.34 -12.60
N ARG A 14 6.76 -37.20 -13.11
CA ARG A 14 6.36 -37.07 -14.52
C ARG A 14 7.60 -37.14 -15.43
N SER A 15 7.38 -37.29 -16.73
CA SER A 15 8.47 -37.11 -17.70
C SER A 15 9.01 -35.68 -17.60
N GLN A 16 10.32 -35.52 -17.79
CA GLN A 16 10.98 -34.21 -17.75
C GLN A 16 10.36 -33.21 -18.74
N GLU A 17 9.92 -33.69 -19.91
CA GLU A 17 9.24 -32.89 -20.92
C GLU A 17 7.90 -32.33 -20.40
N CYS A 18 7.07 -33.16 -19.77
CA CYS A 18 5.82 -32.69 -19.15
C CYS A 18 6.09 -31.69 -18.02
N THR A 19 7.09 -31.95 -17.18
CA THR A 19 7.51 -31.02 -16.10
C THR A 19 7.97 -29.69 -16.68
N PHE A 20 8.75 -29.70 -17.76
CA PHE A 20 9.21 -28.49 -18.45
C PHE A 20 8.05 -27.66 -18.97
N HIS A 21 7.09 -28.27 -19.67
CA HIS A 21 5.94 -27.52 -20.22
C HIS A 21 5.11 -26.83 -19.13
N ILE A 22 4.89 -27.51 -18.01
CA ILE A 22 4.16 -26.93 -16.88
C ILE A 22 4.97 -25.79 -16.26
N LEU A 23 6.26 -26.00 -15.96
CA LEU A 23 7.15 -24.96 -15.43
C LEU A 23 7.24 -23.75 -16.36
N LYS A 24 7.26 -23.97 -17.67
CA LYS A 24 7.25 -22.89 -18.65
C LYS A 24 5.97 -22.07 -18.54
N GLY A 25 4.79 -22.71 -18.49
CA GLY A 25 3.54 -21.99 -18.28
C GLY A 25 3.52 -21.20 -16.96
N MET A 26 4.03 -21.78 -15.87
CA MET A 26 4.16 -21.11 -14.58
C MET A 26 5.09 -19.88 -14.66
N ALA A 27 6.23 -20.01 -15.35
CA ALA A 27 7.21 -18.93 -15.52
C ALA A 27 6.72 -17.83 -16.48
N ASP A 28 6.01 -18.19 -17.54
CA ASP A 28 5.45 -17.27 -18.53
C ASP A 28 4.40 -16.33 -17.89
N ALA A 29 3.60 -16.86 -16.95
CA ALA A 29 2.58 -16.10 -16.21
C ALA A 29 3.14 -14.95 -15.35
N ILE A 30 4.43 -15.00 -15.01
CA ILE A 30 5.14 -13.99 -14.21
C ILE A 30 6.37 -13.42 -14.95
N SER A 31 6.41 -13.57 -16.28
CA SER A 31 7.53 -13.12 -17.12
C SER A 31 7.84 -11.63 -16.97
N TYR A 32 6.84 -10.81 -16.69
CA TYR A 32 7.01 -9.38 -16.47
C TYR A 32 7.89 -9.03 -15.27
N ARG A 33 7.96 -9.90 -14.24
CA ARG A 33 8.78 -9.62 -13.07
C ARG A 33 10.24 -9.54 -13.51
N GLY A 34 10.70 -10.59 -14.18
CA GLY A 34 12.07 -10.77 -14.64
C GLY A 34 12.16 -10.93 -16.16
N PRO A 35 12.19 -9.82 -16.91
CA PRO A 35 12.21 -9.84 -18.38
C PRO A 35 13.60 -10.10 -18.99
N ASP A 36 14.67 -10.09 -18.20
CA ASP A 36 16.04 -10.09 -18.74
C ASP A 36 16.56 -11.50 -19.04
N ASP A 37 16.13 -12.53 -18.29
CA ASP A 37 16.55 -13.92 -18.49
C ASP A 37 15.47 -14.92 -18.01
N GLU A 38 15.48 -16.11 -18.58
CA GLU A 38 14.67 -17.26 -18.18
C GLU A 38 15.54 -18.52 -18.06
N GLN A 39 15.41 -19.23 -16.94
CA GLN A 39 16.22 -20.41 -16.67
C GLN A 39 15.39 -21.52 -16.05
N TYR A 40 15.75 -22.76 -16.35
CA TYR A 40 15.06 -23.95 -15.88
C TYR A 40 16.06 -24.98 -15.36
N HIS A 41 15.75 -25.59 -14.22
CA HIS A 41 16.49 -26.73 -13.67
C HIS A 41 15.52 -27.87 -13.38
N ILE A 42 15.67 -29.00 -14.09
CA ILE A 42 14.76 -30.14 -13.96
C ILE A 42 15.57 -31.37 -13.58
N ASP A 43 15.33 -31.84 -12.36
CA ASP A 43 15.76 -33.13 -11.86
C ASP A 43 14.55 -34.09 -11.82
N SER A 44 14.78 -35.34 -11.49
CA SER A 44 13.77 -36.36 -11.22
C SER A 44 12.75 -35.92 -10.17
N LYS A 45 13.19 -35.31 -9.06
CA LYS A 45 12.30 -34.97 -7.93
C LYS A 45 11.84 -33.52 -7.91
N VAL A 46 12.62 -32.60 -8.46
CA VAL A 46 12.38 -31.17 -8.33
C VAL A 46 12.58 -30.50 -9.68
N GLY A 47 11.66 -29.62 -10.02
CA GLY A 47 11.74 -28.75 -11.18
C GLY A 47 11.63 -27.30 -10.75
N PHE A 48 12.56 -26.47 -11.20
CA PHE A 48 12.66 -25.04 -10.90
C PHE A 48 12.61 -24.23 -12.19
N ALA A 49 11.97 -23.07 -12.12
CA ALA A 49 11.96 -22.06 -13.17
C ALA A 49 12.18 -20.68 -12.55
N PHE A 50 13.02 -19.88 -13.22
CA PHE A 50 13.39 -18.56 -12.75
C PHE A 50 13.26 -17.51 -13.84
N ARG A 51 12.69 -16.36 -13.49
CA ARG A 51 12.58 -15.14 -14.29
C ARG A 51 13.46 -14.08 -13.65
N ARG A 52 14.44 -13.56 -14.38
CA ARG A 52 15.46 -12.65 -13.81
C ARG A 52 15.19 -11.20 -14.20
N LEU A 53 15.17 -10.31 -13.20
CA LEU A 53 15.50 -8.89 -13.41
C LEU A 53 16.94 -8.70 -12.93
N SER A 54 17.83 -8.36 -13.84
CA SER A 54 19.26 -8.19 -13.58
C SER A 54 19.51 -6.81 -12.97
N ILE A 55 19.88 -6.80 -11.68
CA ILE A 55 20.19 -5.59 -10.90
C ILE A 55 21.67 -5.57 -10.50
N LEU A 56 22.17 -6.67 -9.93
CA LEU A 56 23.59 -6.90 -9.63
C LEU A 56 24.15 -8.05 -10.48
N ASP A 57 25.39 -7.93 -10.92
CA ASP A 57 26.09 -8.87 -11.82
C ASP A 57 25.27 -9.18 -13.08
N LEU A 58 25.08 -8.16 -13.92
CA LEU A 58 24.18 -8.21 -15.06
C LEU A 58 24.44 -9.40 -16.02
N VAL A 59 25.67 -9.89 -16.08
CA VAL A 59 26.09 -10.93 -17.03
C VAL A 59 26.06 -12.33 -16.41
N ASN A 60 26.60 -12.53 -15.20
CA ASN A 60 26.86 -13.90 -14.69
C ASN A 60 25.90 -14.34 -13.57
N GLY A 61 25.08 -13.45 -13.02
CA GLY A 61 24.15 -13.76 -11.92
C GLY A 61 22.91 -14.58 -12.31
N GLN A 62 23.03 -15.46 -13.32
CA GLN A 62 21.95 -16.34 -13.76
C GLN A 62 21.62 -17.36 -12.67
N GLN A 63 20.34 -17.68 -12.49
CA GLN A 63 19.87 -18.57 -11.44
C GLN A 63 19.17 -19.80 -12.04
N PRO A 64 19.24 -20.98 -11.40
CA PRO A 64 19.66 -21.21 -10.02
C PRO A 64 21.19 -21.22 -9.81
N PHE A 65 21.60 -20.85 -8.60
CA PHE A 65 22.97 -21.03 -8.12
C PHE A 65 23.22 -22.48 -7.71
N LEU A 66 24.40 -22.97 -8.02
CA LEU A 66 24.87 -24.33 -7.71
C LEU A 66 26.15 -24.24 -6.90
N ASN A 67 26.24 -25.00 -5.80
CA ASN A 67 27.52 -25.19 -5.12
C ASN A 67 28.52 -25.92 -6.05
N GLU A 68 29.75 -26.10 -5.58
CA GLU A 68 30.89 -26.57 -6.36
C GLU A 68 30.66 -27.95 -6.98
N ASP A 69 29.98 -28.86 -6.26
CA ASP A 69 29.65 -30.20 -6.72
C ASP A 69 28.23 -30.34 -7.33
N GLY A 70 27.43 -29.27 -7.30
CA GLY A 70 26.07 -29.23 -7.83
C GLY A 70 25.06 -30.05 -7.03
N SER A 71 25.38 -30.47 -5.80
CA SER A 71 24.48 -31.18 -4.90
C SER A 71 23.42 -30.26 -4.25
N ILE A 72 23.67 -28.95 -4.22
CA ILE A 72 22.77 -27.93 -3.69
C ILE A 72 22.39 -26.96 -4.80
N VAL A 73 21.10 -26.69 -4.95
CA VAL A 73 20.53 -25.81 -5.98
C VAL A 73 19.69 -24.74 -5.30
N VAL A 74 19.95 -23.46 -5.58
CA VAL A 74 19.28 -22.32 -4.93
C VAL A 74 18.71 -21.33 -5.94
N MET A 75 17.46 -20.92 -5.74
CA MET A 75 16.87 -19.72 -6.36
C MET A 75 16.56 -18.68 -5.28
N VAL A 76 16.80 -17.42 -5.58
CA VAL A 76 16.53 -16.27 -4.72
C VAL A 76 15.82 -15.19 -5.53
N ASN A 77 14.59 -14.86 -5.16
CA ASN A 77 13.94 -13.62 -5.56
C ASN A 77 14.12 -12.60 -4.44
N GLY A 78 15.05 -11.67 -4.60
CA GLY A 78 15.35 -10.68 -3.58
C GLY A 78 16.78 -10.15 -3.64
N GLU A 79 17.21 -9.54 -2.54
CA GLU A 79 18.51 -8.90 -2.37
C GLU A 79 19.07 -9.23 -0.97
N ILE A 80 20.34 -9.62 -0.92
CA ILE A 80 21.08 -9.87 0.32
C ILE A 80 22.05 -8.71 0.56
N TYR A 81 21.60 -7.71 1.32
CA TYR A 81 22.31 -6.43 1.49
C TYR A 81 23.65 -6.52 2.22
N ASN A 82 23.90 -7.58 2.99
CA ASN A 82 25.18 -7.84 3.66
C ASN A 82 26.02 -8.92 2.98
N TYR A 83 25.80 -9.19 1.68
CA TYR A 83 26.51 -10.24 0.95
C TYR A 83 28.03 -10.05 0.94
N LYS A 84 28.54 -8.81 0.98
CA LYS A 84 29.99 -8.55 0.96
C LYS A 84 30.64 -9.03 2.26
N GLU A 85 30.00 -8.74 3.39
CA GLU A 85 30.41 -9.19 4.72
C GLU A 85 30.33 -10.71 4.83
N LEU A 86 29.25 -11.31 4.33
CA LEU A 86 29.05 -12.76 4.32
C LEU A 86 30.08 -13.47 3.42
N LYS A 87 30.30 -12.98 2.20
CA LYS A 87 31.29 -13.51 1.24
C LYS A 87 32.70 -13.48 1.81
N ALA A 88 33.06 -12.45 2.57
CA ALA A 88 34.36 -12.37 3.23
C ALA A 88 34.59 -13.49 4.27
N SER A 89 33.53 -14.05 4.86
CA SER A 89 33.62 -15.17 5.79
C SER A 89 33.76 -16.55 5.10
N LEU A 90 33.33 -16.67 3.84
CA LEU A 90 33.23 -17.93 3.07
C LEU A 90 34.51 -18.22 2.26
N HIS A 91 35.65 -18.24 2.92
CA HIS A 91 36.98 -18.37 2.30
C HIS A 91 37.24 -19.74 1.66
N ASN A 92 36.47 -20.78 2.01
CA ASN A 92 36.63 -22.13 1.48
C ASN A 92 35.77 -22.38 0.22
N HIS A 93 35.01 -21.39 -0.23
CA HIS A 93 34.09 -21.52 -1.36
C HIS A 93 34.59 -20.78 -2.61
N MET A 94 34.32 -21.37 -3.77
CA MET A 94 34.62 -20.78 -5.08
C MET A 94 33.37 -20.18 -5.70
N PHE A 95 33.22 -18.87 -5.51
CA PHE A 95 32.16 -18.08 -6.14
C PHE A 95 32.36 -18.00 -7.65
N LYS A 96 31.30 -18.29 -8.41
CA LYS A 96 31.23 -18.22 -9.87
C LYS A 96 30.70 -16.87 -10.36
N THR A 97 30.08 -16.08 -9.49
CA THR A 97 29.39 -14.83 -9.82
C THR A 97 29.78 -13.71 -8.83
N THR A 98 29.38 -12.49 -9.18
CA THR A 98 29.39 -11.34 -8.26
C THR A 98 27.99 -10.97 -7.80
N SER A 99 26.98 -11.80 -8.05
CA SER A 99 25.64 -11.63 -7.50
C SER A 99 25.69 -11.73 -5.98
N ASP A 100 24.95 -10.84 -5.33
CA ASP A 100 24.68 -10.84 -3.90
C ASP A 100 24.06 -12.17 -3.43
N CYS A 101 23.22 -12.80 -4.26
CA CYS A 101 22.45 -13.98 -3.91
C CYS A 101 23.26 -15.30 -3.92
N GLU A 102 24.44 -15.34 -4.55
CA GLU A 102 25.26 -16.56 -4.59
C GLU A 102 25.76 -16.96 -3.19
N VAL A 103 25.91 -16.00 -2.26
CA VAL A 103 26.32 -16.32 -0.88
C VAL A 103 25.39 -17.33 -0.21
N ILE A 104 24.11 -17.39 -0.61
CA ILE A 104 23.12 -18.28 0.00
C ILE A 104 23.46 -19.75 -0.20
N VAL A 105 23.94 -20.15 -1.39
CA VAL A 105 24.22 -21.57 -1.65
C VAL A 105 25.36 -22.09 -0.77
N HIS A 106 26.38 -21.25 -0.55
CA HIS A 106 27.53 -21.57 0.30
C HIS A 106 27.21 -21.46 1.79
N LEU A 107 26.43 -20.45 2.21
CA LEU A 107 26.00 -20.35 3.61
C LEU A 107 25.14 -21.56 4.02
N TYR A 108 24.25 -22.02 3.14
CA TYR A 108 23.45 -23.21 3.40
C TYR A 108 24.32 -24.48 3.47
N GLU A 109 25.38 -24.56 2.67
CA GLU A 109 26.35 -25.65 2.72
C GLU A 109 27.06 -25.72 4.08
N GLU A 110 27.51 -24.59 4.64
CA GLU A 110 28.19 -24.55 5.94
C GLU A 110 27.25 -24.66 7.14
N LYS A 111 26.09 -23.98 7.12
CA LYS A 111 25.24 -23.76 8.30
C LYS A 111 23.88 -24.49 8.24
N GLY A 112 23.56 -25.14 7.12
CA GLY A 112 22.20 -25.62 6.86
C GLY A 112 21.19 -24.46 6.94
N ILE A 113 19.96 -24.71 7.37
CA ILE A 113 18.92 -23.67 7.42
C ILE A 113 19.25 -22.49 8.37
N GLY A 114 20.20 -22.66 9.29
CA GLY A 114 20.60 -21.60 10.24
C GLY A 114 21.20 -20.35 9.59
N PHE A 115 21.54 -20.36 8.30
CA PHE A 115 22.03 -19.16 7.61
C PHE A 115 21.03 -17.99 7.62
N VAL A 116 19.73 -18.27 7.76
CA VAL A 116 18.66 -17.26 7.72
C VAL A 116 18.80 -16.22 8.83
N ASP A 117 19.49 -16.57 9.92
CA ASP A 117 19.78 -15.67 11.04
C ASP A 117 20.85 -14.63 10.70
N ASP A 118 21.74 -14.91 9.74
CA ASP A 118 22.88 -14.04 9.40
C ASP A 118 22.57 -13.03 8.29
N ILE A 119 21.53 -13.27 7.49
CA ILE A 119 21.25 -12.48 6.28
C ILE A 119 20.39 -11.25 6.57
N ILE A 120 20.82 -10.11 6.04
CA ILE A 120 20.09 -8.84 6.04
C ILE A 120 19.61 -8.62 4.61
N GLY A 121 18.30 -8.59 4.39
CA GLY A 121 17.76 -8.57 3.04
C GLY A 121 16.25 -8.70 2.97
N MET A 122 15.76 -8.66 1.74
CA MET A 122 14.39 -8.99 1.37
C MET A 122 14.47 -10.16 0.39
N PHE A 123 13.76 -11.27 0.63
CA PHE A 123 13.99 -12.49 -0.14
C PHE A 123 12.83 -13.49 -0.03
N SER A 124 12.58 -14.18 -1.14
CA SER A 124 12.03 -15.52 -1.13
C SER A 124 13.04 -16.48 -1.76
N ILE A 125 13.33 -17.59 -1.06
CA ILE A 125 14.41 -18.53 -1.41
C ILE A 125 13.80 -19.92 -1.59
N ALA A 126 14.23 -20.63 -2.63
CA ALA A 126 13.98 -22.06 -2.80
C ALA A 126 15.31 -22.81 -2.87
N ILE A 127 15.50 -23.80 -2.00
CA ILE A 127 16.72 -24.60 -1.89
C ILE A 127 16.38 -26.07 -2.14
N TRP A 128 17.12 -26.74 -3.01
CA TRP A 128 17.08 -28.18 -3.20
C TRP A 128 18.43 -28.80 -2.79
N ASP A 129 18.44 -29.56 -1.70
CA ASP A 129 19.58 -30.33 -1.21
C ASP A 129 19.40 -31.80 -1.61
N LYS A 130 20.15 -32.24 -2.63
CA LYS A 130 20.10 -33.60 -3.19
C LYS A 130 20.62 -34.63 -2.20
N ASN A 131 21.64 -34.28 -1.42
CA ASN A 131 22.27 -35.18 -0.46
C ASN A 131 21.31 -35.51 0.68
N LYS A 132 20.55 -34.51 1.15
CA LYS A 132 19.56 -34.68 2.23
C LYS A 132 18.17 -35.06 1.72
N ASN A 133 17.92 -35.00 0.40
CA ASN A 133 16.58 -35.13 -0.20
C ASN A 133 15.57 -34.16 0.43
N LYS A 134 15.97 -32.90 0.59
CA LYS A 134 15.15 -31.85 1.22
C LYS A 134 15.00 -30.64 0.33
N VAL A 135 13.78 -30.11 0.28
CA VAL A 135 13.51 -28.77 -0.25
C VAL A 135 13.21 -27.83 0.90
N PHE A 136 13.75 -26.61 0.84
CA PHE A 136 13.39 -25.52 1.73
C PHE A 136 12.80 -24.37 0.91
N LEU A 137 11.65 -23.86 1.34
CA LEU A 137 11.10 -22.58 0.88
C LEU A 137 11.22 -21.61 2.05
N VAL A 138 11.87 -20.47 1.85
CA VAL A 138 12.16 -19.50 2.93
C VAL A 138 11.65 -18.12 2.50
N ARG A 139 11.01 -17.39 3.42
CA ARG A 139 10.55 -16.03 3.20
C ARG A 139 11.16 -15.06 4.22
N ASP A 140 11.48 -13.84 3.80
CA ASP A 140 12.07 -12.80 4.64
C ASP A 140 11.19 -12.39 5.83
N ARG A 141 11.80 -11.67 6.77
CA ARG A 141 11.23 -11.30 8.08
C ARG A 141 9.96 -10.46 8.01
N PHE A 142 9.70 -9.74 6.92
CA PHE A 142 8.50 -8.91 6.75
C PHE A 142 7.60 -9.35 5.60
N GLY A 143 7.97 -10.44 4.91
CA GLY A 143 7.26 -10.94 3.76
C GLY A 143 7.30 -9.98 2.57
N ILE A 144 8.37 -9.18 2.45
CA ILE A 144 8.58 -8.19 1.39
C ILE A 144 8.54 -8.87 0.03
N LYS A 145 9.23 -10.01 -0.11
CA LYS A 145 9.18 -10.83 -1.32
C LYS A 145 8.11 -11.91 -1.16
N PRO A 146 7.22 -12.08 -2.14
CA PRO A 146 6.12 -13.03 -2.03
C PRO A 146 6.58 -14.48 -2.25
N LEU A 147 5.88 -15.41 -1.61
CA LEU A 147 6.06 -16.85 -1.80
C LEU A 147 4.76 -17.60 -1.46
N PHE A 148 4.14 -18.17 -2.48
CA PHE A 148 2.91 -18.95 -2.36
C PHE A 148 3.18 -20.40 -2.71
N TYR A 149 2.40 -21.30 -2.11
CA TYR A 149 2.44 -22.71 -2.45
C TYR A 149 1.06 -23.36 -2.34
N THR A 150 0.92 -24.52 -2.97
CA THR A 150 -0.25 -25.38 -2.80
C THR A 150 0.15 -26.84 -2.88
N GLU A 151 -0.47 -27.66 -2.04
CA GLU A 151 -0.33 -29.10 -2.08
C GLU A 151 -1.35 -29.73 -3.03
N LEU A 152 -0.85 -30.47 -4.01
CA LEU A 152 -1.63 -31.30 -4.91
C LEU A 152 -1.51 -32.76 -4.47
N LYS A 153 -2.32 -33.63 -5.09
CA LYS A 153 -2.37 -35.06 -4.73
C LYS A 153 -1.01 -35.77 -4.77
N HIS A 154 -0.11 -35.37 -5.68
CA HIS A 154 1.16 -36.05 -5.93
C HIS A 154 2.37 -35.11 -5.96
N GLU A 155 2.15 -33.81 -5.80
CA GLU A 155 3.13 -32.76 -6.03
C GLU A 155 2.86 -31.61 -5.06
N LEU A 156 3.90 -30.87 -4.72
CA LEU A 156 3.77 -29.53 -4.16
C LEU A 156 4.27 -28.54 -5.21
N ILE A 157 3.51 -27.49 -5.47
CA ILE A 157 3.93 -26.42 -6.37
C ILE A 157 4.06 -25.12 -5.59
N PHE A 158 5.01 -24.27 -5.99
CA PHE A 158 5.25 -22.98 -5.36
C PHE A 158 5.62 -21.93 -6.40
N ALA A 159 5.37 -20.66 -6.09
CA ALA A 159 5.72 -19.55 -6.96
C ALA A 159 5.75 -18.21 -6.22
N SER A 160 6.35 -17.18 -6.83
CA SER A 160 6.26 -15.80 -6.35
C SER A 160 4.83 -15.24 -6.38
N GLU A 161 3.97 -15.73 -7.28
CA GLU A 161 2.61 -15.20 -7.45
C GLU A 161 1.59 -16.30 -7.72
N ILE A 162 0.32 -16.02 -7.39
CA ILE A 162 -0.75 -17.01 -7.41
C ILE A 162 -1.12 -17.41 -8.84
N LYS A 163 -1.13 -16.46 -9.77
CA LYS A 163 -1.35 -16.69 -11.21
C LYS A 163 -0.38 -17.70 -11.82
N SER A 164 0.84 -17.78 -11.28
CA SER A 164 1.83 -18.79 -11.70
C SER A 164 1.38 -20.20 -11.29
N LEU A 165 0.83 -20.36 -10.08
CA LEU A 165 0.29 -21.65 -9.62
C LEU A 165 -0.90 -22.10 -10.50
N PHE A 166 -1.76 -21.17 -10.91
CA PHE A 166 -2.92 -21.47 -11.77
C PHE A 166 -2.58 -21.99 -13.17
N SER A 167 -1.32 -21.84 -13.61
CA SER A 167 -0.83 -22.45 -14.84
C SER A 167 -0.67 -23.96 -14.72
N HIS A 168 -0.60 -24.51 -13.51
CA HIS A 168 -0.59 -25.95 -13.29
C HIS A 168 -2.01 -26.54 -13.49
N PRO A 169 -2.20 -27.58 -14.34
CA PRO A 169 -3.53 -28.09 -14.70
C PRO A 169 -4.40 -28.57 -13.53
N HIS A 170 -3.76 -29.03 -12.46
CA HIS A 170 -4.44 -29.53 -11.27
C HIS A 170 -4.52 -28.51 -10.12
N CYS A 171 -4.02 -27.28 -10.31
CA CYS A 171 -4.15 -26.25 -9.28
C CYS A 171 -5.63 -25.90 -9.07
N PRO A 172 -6.11 -25.79 -7.81
CA PRO A 172 -7.44 -25.28 -7.54
C PRO A 172 -7.54 -23.84 -8.03
N ARG A 173 -8.60 -23.52 -8.79
CA ARG A 173 -8.83 -22.21 -9.40
C ARG A 173 -10.15 -21.61 -8.91
N GLN A 174 -10.19 -21.29 -7.62
CA GLN A 174 -11.41 -20.81 -6.96
C GLN A 174 -11.10 -19.68 -5.98
N PHE A 175 -11.86 -18.59 -6.08
CA PHE A 175 -11.83 -17.51 -5.11
C PHE A 175 -12.57 -17.92 -3.81
N ASN A 176 -12.00 -17.57 -2.67
CA ASN A 176 -12.54 -17.94 -1.36
C ASN A 176 -13.42 -16.80 -0.80
N TRP A 177 -14.66 -16.72 -1.29
CA TRP A 177 -15.64 -15.73 -0.85
C TRP A 177 -15.86 -15.70 0.65
N LYS A 178 -15.94 -16.88 1.29
CA LYS A 178 -16.17 -17.00 2.73
C LYS A 178 -15.03 -16.35 3.52
N GLU A 179 -13.80 -16.67 3.16
CA GLU A 179 -12.61 -16.11 3.82
C GLU A 179 -12.52 -14.61 3.58
N ALA A 180 -12.71 -14.15 2.34
CA ALA A 180 -12.69 -12.73 2.00
C ALA A 180 -13.76 -11.94 2.78
N LEU A 181 -15.04 -12.35 2.75
CA LEU A 181 -16.10 -11.66 3.48
C LEU A 181 -15.93 -11.69 5.01
N SER A 182 -15.12 -12.60 5.55
CA SER A 182 -14.78 -12.66 6.97
C SER A 182 -13.56 -11.83 7.37
N ASP A 183 -12.83 -11.27 6.40
CA ASP A 183 -11.68 -10.43 6.68
C ASP A 183 -12.14 -9.08 7.27
N ILE A 184 -11.50 -8.68 8.35
CA ILE A 184 -11.87 -7.49 9.11
C ILE A 184 -11.74 -6.18 8.32
N TRP A 185 -10.80 -6.12 7.38
CA TRP A 185 -10.68 -4.94 6.52
C TRP A 185 -11.88 -4.82 5.58
N LEU A 186 -12.59 -5.92 5.30
CA LEU A 186 -13.82 -5.91 4.51
C LEU A 186 -15.06 -5.66 5.37
N SER A 187 -15.03 -5.95 6.67
CA SER A 187 -16.16 -5.68 7.57
C SER A 187 -16.21 -4.24 8.11
N GLY A 188 -15.13 -3.47 7.98
CA GLY A 188 -15.04 -2.09 8.47
C GLY A 188 -14.99 -1.97 9.99
N GLU A 189 -14.80 -3.09 10.69
CA GLU A 189 -14.80 -3.14 12.15
C GLU A 189 -13.46 -2.65 12.73
N ALA A 190 -13.51 -1.73 13.69
CA ALA A 190 -12.34 -1.24 14.40
C ALA A 190 -11.86 -2.29 15.42
N ALA A 191 -11.08 -3.28 14.96
CA ALA A 191 -10.52 -4.28 15.85
C ALA A 191 -9.15 -4.80 15.42
N SER A 192 -8.40 -5.33 16.39
CA SER A 192 -7.11 -5.95 16.14
C SER A 192 -7.26 -7.23 15.34
N ASN A 193 -6.23 -7.55 14.54
CA ASN A 193 -6.20 -8.77 13.75
C ASN A 193 -4.84 -9.46 13.85
N HIS A 194 -4.82 -10.58 14.57
CA HIS A 194 -3.65 -11.42 14.70
C HIS A 194 -3.82 -12.75 13.95
N LYS A 195 -4.83 -12.86 13.08
CA LYS A 195 -5.02 -14.04 12.23
C LYS A 195 -3.87 -14.16 11.23
N GLU A 196 -3.50 -15.40 10.91
CA GLU A 196 -2.58 -15.73 9.81
C GLU A 196 -2.97 -15.03 8.49
N THR A 197 -1.97 -14.82 7.64
CA THR A 197 -2.18 -14.18 6.34
C THR A 197 -3.01 -15.09 5.42
N THR A 198 -3.72 -14.49 4.45
CA THR A 198 -4.59 -15.23 3.54
C THR A 198 -4.26 -14.91 2.09
N SER A 199 -4.47 -15.89 1.21
CA SER A 199 -4.33 -15.69 -0.24
C SER A 199 -5.63 -15.20 -0.90
N PHE A 200 -6.78 -15.31 -0.22
CA PHE A 200 -8.13 -15.18 -0.79
C PHE A 200 -8.51 -16.21 -1.86
N PHE A 201 -7.68 -17.25 -2.09
CA PHE A 201 -8.00 -18.34 -3.00
C PHE A 201 -8.01 -19.69 -2.26
N VAL A 202 -8.89 -20.59 -2.70
CA VAL A 202 -9.08 -21.88 -2.03
C VAL A 202 -7.83 -22.74 -2.17
N ASN A 203 -7.34 -23.27 -1.04
CA ASN A 203 -6.18 -24.18 -0.96
C ASN A 203 -4.86 -23.59 -1.49
N ILE A 204 -4.70 -22.27 -1.50
CA ILE A 204 -3.42 -21.61 -1.78
C ILE A 204 -2.91 -20.98 -0.50
N GLN A 205 -1.73 -21.41 -0.08
CA GLN A 205 -1.08 -20.93 1.12
C GLN A 205 -0.09 -19.82 0.79
N ASN A 206 -0.08 -18.79 1.62
CA ASN A 206 0.98 -17.79 1.69
C ASN A 206 1.99 -18.29 2.72
N LEU A 207 3.28 -18.42 2.38
CA LEU A 207 4.26 -18.72 3.42
C LEU A 207 4.42 -17.47 4.29
N ASP A 208 4.18 -17.57 5.60
CA ASP A 208 4.25 -16.41 6.49
C ASP A 208 5.66 -15.79 6.53
N ALA A 209 5.73 -14.49 6.79
CA ALA A 209 6.99 -13.78 6.97
C ALA A 209 7.80 -14.36 8.14
N GLY A 210 9.13 -14.40 8.01
CA GLY A 210 10.03 -14.97 9.02
C GLY A 210 9.94 -16.50 9.17
N HIS A 211 9.35 -17.20 8.20
CA HIS A 211 9.20 -18.65 8.22
C HIS A 211 9.92 -19.35 7.06
N TYR A 212 10.16 -20.65 7.26
CA TYR A 212 10.49 -21.58 6.20
C TYR A 212 9.57 -22.81 6.23
N LEU A 213 9.34 -23.39 5.05
CA LEU A 213 8.73 -24.69 4.85
C LEU A 213 9.82 -25.69 4.43
N GLU A 214 10.03 -26.70 5.28
CA GLU A 214 10.90 -27.85 5.01
C GLU A 214 10.07 -29.02 4.47
N ILE A 215 10.55 -29.62 3.39
CA ILE A 215 9.90 -30.72 2.70
C ILE A 215 10.91 -31.86 2.58
N ASN A 216 10.65 -32.96 3.28
CA ASN A 216 11.50 -34.15 3.21
C ASN A 216 10.96 -35.12 2.16
N LEU A 217 11.67 -35.33 1.06
CA LEU A 217 11.23 -36.19 -0.06
C LEU A 217 11.51 -37.68 0.16
N THR A 218 12.05 -38.05 1.33
CA THR A 218 12.21 -39.45 1.74
C THR A 218 11.01 -39.88 2.59
N THR A 219 10.60 -39.05 3.54
CA THR A 219 9.47 -39.33 4.46
C THR A 219 8.15 -38.74 3.99
N ASN A 220 8.17 -37.85 3.00
CA ASN A 220 7.06 -36.99 2.61
C ASN A 220 6.53 -36.08 3.74
N GLU A 221 7.33 -35.83 4.77
CA GLU A 221 6.98 -34.91 5.86
C GLU A 221 7.05 -33.44 5.42
N ARG A 222 6.18 -32.62 6.02
CA ARG A 222 6.17 -31.16 5.91
C ARG A 222 6.37 -30.56 7.28
N LYS A 223 7.28 -29.60 7.38
CA LYS A 223 7.49 -28.86 8.61
C LYS A 223 7.61 -27.38 8.28
N THR A 224 6.67 -26.59 8.78
CA THR A 224 6.79 -25.13 8.80
C THR A 224 7.41 -24.73 10.13
N ALA A 225 8.36 -23.80 10.11
CA ALA A 225 8.96 -23.24 11.32
C ALA A 225 9.29 -21.76 11.13
N SER A 226 9.10 -20.99 12.20
CA SER A 226 9.60 -19.61 12.30
C SER A 226 11.09 -19.63 12.60
N TYR A 227 11.86 -18.81 11.89
CA TYR A 227 13.24 -18.46 12.26
C TYR A 227 13.32 -17.04 12.85
N TRP A 228 12.28 -16.22 12.62
CA TRP A 228 12.17 -14.89 13.19
C TRP A 228 10.71 -14.58 13.55
N SER A 229 10.51 -14.04 14.75
CA SER A 229 9.21 -13.73 15.32
C SER A 229 9.22 -12.34 15.94
N LEU A 230 8.45 -11.41 15.37
CA LEU A 230 8.27 -10.07 15.94
C LEU A 230 7.67 -10.14 17.35
N GLN A 231 6.80 -11.12 17.61
CA GLN A 231 6.25 -11.37 18.94
C GLN A 231 7.37 -11.65 19.95
N ASP A 232 8.36 -12.46 19.58
CA ASP A 232 9.47 -12.80 20.47
C ASP A 232 10.35 -11.57 20.73
N ILE A 233 10.53 -10.70 19.72
CA ILE A 233 11.23 -9.42 19.87
C ILE A 233 10.51 -8.52 20.88
N LEU A 234 9.20 -8.35 20.75
CA LEU A 234 8.40 -7.49 21.63
C LEU A 234 8.35 -7.99 23.08
N LEU A 235 8.52 -9.30 23.30
CA LEU A 235 8.55 -9.90 24.64
C LEU A 235 9.93 -9.80 25.33
N ARG A 236 10.99 -9.41 24.61
CA ARG A 236 12.33 -9.21 25.22
C ARG A 236 12.32 -7.95 26.10
N GLN A 237 12.34 -8.14 27.42
CA GLN A 237 12.40 -7.03 28.38
C GLN A 237 13.84 -6.60 28.70
N GLY A 238 14.04 -5.36 29.15
CA GLY A 238 15.28 -4.89 29.77
C GLY A 238 16.45 -4.57 28.84
N TYR A 239 16.37 -4.83 27.53
CA TYR A 239 17.53 -4.70 26.63
C TYR A 239 18.03 -3.25 26.47
N ARG A 240 17.21 -2.24 26.81
CA ARG A 240 17.50 -0.80 26.58
C ARG A 240 16.99 0.17 27.66
N GLU A 241 16.61 -0.34 28.82
CA GLU A 241 16.06 0.48 29.91
C GLU A 241 17.03 1.55 30.42
N ASN A 242 18.34 1.37 30.19
CA ASN A 242 19.40 2.27 30.65
C ASN A 242 19.89 3.28 29.59
N LEU A 243 19.35 3.27 28.37
CA LEU A 243 19.77 4.21 27.32
C LEU A 243 19.11 5.59 27.51
N HIS A 244 19.85 6.66 27.23
CA HIS A 244 19.28 8.00 27.20
C HIS A 244 18.38 8.16 25.96
N PRO A 245 17.30 8.96 26.00
CA PRO A 245 16.44 9.20 24.83
C PRO A 245 17.22 9.66 23.58
N ASP A 246 18.25 10.48 23.76
CA ASP A 246 19.08 10.96 22.65
C ASP A 246 19.90 9.83 22.00
N ASP A 247 20.38 8.86 22.78
CA ASP A 247 21.09 7.68 22.25
C ASP A 247 20.14 6.78 21.43
N LEU A 248 18.87 6.70 21.84
CA LEU A 248 17.82 5.98 21.10
C LEU A 248 17.52 6.65 19.75
N ILE A 249 17.50 7.98 19.71
CA ILE A 249 17.27 8.77 18.51
C ILE A 249 18.48 8.65 17.56
N GLU A 250 19.71 8.76 18.06
CA GLU A 250 20.90 8.63 17.22
C GLU A 250 21.07 7.20 16.69
N GLY A 251 20.88 6.18 17.53
CA GLY A 251 20.94 4.79 17.05
C GLY A 251 19.86 4.46 16.00
N TYR A 252 18.67 5.07 16.13
CA TYR A 252 17.64 4.98 15.09
C TYR A 252 18.11 5.64 13.78
N ARG A 253 18.68 6.85 13.88
CA ARG A 253 19.24 7.60 12.74
C ARG A 253 20.29 6.78 12.00
N GLU A 254 21.27 6.25 12.72
CA GLU A 254 22.37 5.46 12.16
C GLU A 254 21.88 4.20 11.44
N LEU A 255 20.92 3.50 12.03
CA LEU A 255 20.33 2.30 11.43
C LEU A 255 19.50 2.62 10.19
N LEU A 256 18.73 3.71 10.20
CA LEU A 256 17.97 4.14 9.03
C LEU A 256 18.91 4.56 7.89
N ALA A 257 19.96 5.33 8.19
CA ALA A 257 20.97 5.72 7.22
C ALA A 257 21.68 4.48 6.63
N ASP A 258 22.15 3.55 7.47
CA ASP A 258 22.77 2.29 7.01
C ASP A 258 21.82 1.47 6.12
N SER A 259 20.54 1.37 6.51
CA SER A 259 19.52 0.69 5.71
C SER A 259 19.34 1.33 4.34
N VAL A 260 19.20 2.66 4.27
CA VAL A 260 19.08 3.39 3.00
C VAL A 260 20.33 3.16 2.14
N HIS A 261 21.53 3.29 2.71
CA HIS A 261 22.78 3.07 1.98
C HIS A 261 22.91 1.65 1.42
N ARG A 262 22.46 0.65 2.17
CA ARG A 262 22.40 -0.74 1.71
C ARG A 262 21.42 -0.93 0.55
N CYS A 263 20.25 -0.30 0.62
CA CYS A 263 19.27 -0.33 -0.46
C CYS A 263 19.72 0.40 -1.74
N LEU A 264 20.76 1.25 -1.69
CA LEU A 264 21.31 1.92 -2.89
C LEU A 264 22.26 1.04 -3.72
N GLN A 265 22.73 -0.09 -3.18
CA GLN A 265 23.68 -0.96 -3.88
C GLN A 265 23.04 -1.57 -5.14
N SER A 266 23.53 -1.21 -6.32
CA SER A 266 22.94 -1.59 -7.61
C SER A 266 23.92 -1.33 -8.77
N ASP A 267 23.95 -2.18 -9.81
CA ASP A 267 24.67 -1.91 -11.07
C ASP A 267 23.80 -1.16 -12.10
N VAL A 268 22.55 -0.88 -11.73
CA VAL A 268 21.53 -0.22 -12.54
C VAL A 268 20.97 1.00 -11.82
N GLU A 269 20.24 1.85 -12.54
CA GLU A 269 19.76 3.11 -11.98
C GLU A 269 18.71 2.89 -10.88
N VAL A 270 18.85 3.68 -9.82
CA VAL A 270 17.97 3.75 -8.65
C VAL A 270 17.19 5.07 -8.68
N GLY A 271 15.87 5.01 -8.52
CA GLY A 271 15.01 6.18 -8.31
C GLY A 271 14.36 6.18 -6.93
N LEU A 272 13.57 7.20 -6.63
CA LEU A 272 12.82 7.32 -5.38
C LEU A 272 11.43 7.91 -5.58
N PHE A 273 10.43 7.35 -4.90
CA PHE A 273 9.11 7.99 -4.78
C PHE A 273 9.10 9.01 -3.66
N LEU A 274 8.81 10.27 -4.00
CA LEU A 274 8.86 11.40 -3.09
C LEU A 274 7.46 11.99 -2.89
N SER A 275 6.92 11.83 -1.69
CA SER A 275 5.55 12.24 -1.33
C SER A 275 5.45 13.56 -0.57
N GLY A 276 6.57 14.16 -0.14
CA GLY A 276 6.56 15.35 0.72
C GLY A 276 6.24 15.06 2.20
N GLY A 277 5.99 13.79 2.56
CA GLY A 277 5.94 13.32 3.93
C GLY A 277 7.32 13.04 4.52
N ILE A 278 7.42 12.96 5.85
CA ILE A 278 8.70 12.79 6.55
C ILE A 278 9.43 11.47 6.19
N ASP A 279 8.70 10.41 5.85
CA ASP A 279 9.31 9.10 5.56
C ASP A 279 10.10 9.12 4.26
N SER A 280 9.47 9.60 3.17
CA SER A 280 10.16 9.73 1.88
C SER A 280 11.22 10.84 1.94
N ALA A 281 11.04 11.85 2.79
CA ALA A 281 12.06 12.87 3.03
C ALA A 281 13.32 12.30 3.69
N ALA A 282 13.17 11.42 4.69
CA ALA A 282 14.27 10.74 5.35
C ALA A 282 15.06 9.88 4.35
N VAL A 283 14.36 9.08 3.55
CA VAL A 283 14.99 8.23 2.53
C VAL A 283 15.69 9.08 1.48
N ALA A 284 15.08 10.18 1.03
CA ALA A 284 15.69 11.09 0.06
C ALA A 284 16.95 11.76 0.60
N HIS A 285 16.94 12.18 1.87
CA HIS A 285 18.10 12.78 2.53
C HIS A 285 19.29 11.82 2.55
N PHE A 286 19.15 10.64 3.17
CA PHE A 286 20.24 9.66 3.26
C PHE A 286 20.66 9.11 1.89
N ALA A 287 19.73 8.98 0.94
CA ALA A 287 20.07 8.55 -0.41
C ALA A 287 20.95 9.57 -1.16
N ALA A 288 20.60 10.86 -1.04
CA ALA A 288 21.34 11.96 -1.66
C ALA A 288 22.79 12.09 -1.11
N GLU A 289 23.08 11.59 0.09
CA GLU A 289 24.45 11.57 0.62
C GLU A 289 25.39 10.64 -0.16
N LYS A 290 24.86 9.63 -0.87
CA LYS A 290 25.66 8.59 -1.53
C LYS A 290 25.66 8.66 -3.03
N GLN A 291 24.54 9.05 -3.64
CA GLN A 291 24.44 9.16 -5.08
C GLN A 291 23.31 10.10 -5.51
N ASP A 292 23.45 10.66 -6.71
CA ASP A 292 22.36 11.38 -7.37
C ASP A 292 21.26 10.39 -7.79
N LEU A 293 20.00 10.80 -7.67
CA LEU A 293 18.87 10.00 -8.10
C LEU A 293 17.70 10.86 -8.62
N HIS A 294 16.90 10.28 -9.50
CA HIS A 294 15.65 10.89 -9.92
C HIS A 294 14.54 10.58 -8.91
N THR A 295 13.79 11.62 -8.53
CA THR A 295 12.62 11.50 -7.66
C THR A 295 11.34 11.66 -8.47
N PHE A 296 10.29 10.94 -8.07
CA PHE A 296 9.00 10.92 -8.76
C PHE A 296 7.88 11.19 -7.77
N THR A 297 6.99 12.11 -8.12
CA THR A 297 5.93 12.61 -7.26
C THR A 297 4.60 12.56 -7.99
N VAL A 298 3.56 12.08 -7.32
CA VAL A 298 2.17 12.17 -7.81
C VAL A 298 1.72 13.62 -7.70
N LEU A 299 1.26 14.18 -8.82
CA LEU A 299 0.59 15.46 -8.89
C LEU A 299 -0.86 15.24 -9.34
N SER A 300 -1.75 15.12 -8.36
CA SER A 300 -3.21 15.06 -8.51
C SER A 300 -3.85 16.25 -7.80
N GLN A 301 -5.18 16.37 -7.91
CA GLN A 301 -5.93 17.37 -7.14
C GLN A 301 -5.69 17.22 -5.63
N SER A 302 -5.72 15.98 -5.12
CA SER A 302 -5.54 15.70 -3.70
C SER A 302 -4.13 16.06 -3.22
N THR A 303 -3.08 15.68 -3.95
CA THR A 303 -1.69 15.97 -3.55
C THR A 303 -1.31 17.45 -3.73
N PHE A 304 -2.06 18.18 -4.54
CA PHE A 304 -1.93 19.63 -4.69
C PHE A 304 -2.57 20.34 -3.50
N THR A 305 -3.83 20.02 -3.19
CA THR A 305 -4.60 20.65 -2.10
C THR A 305 -3.99 20.37 -0.73
N ASN A 306 -3.52 19.15 -0.51
CA ASN A 306 -2.88 18.76 0.75
C ASN A 306 -1.39 19.17 0.86
N GLU A 307 -0.88 19.84 -0.18
CA GLU A 307 0.48 20.34 -0.35
C GLU A 307 1.60 19.27 -0.46
N ASP A 308 1.30 17.97 -0.49
CA ASP A 308 2.30 16.90 -0.61
C ASP A 308 3.22 17.10 -1.83
N ALA A 309 2.64 17.39 -2.99
CA ALA A 309 3.39 17.63 -4.22
C ALA A 309 4.29 18.88 -4.13
N LYS A 310 3.84 19.92 -3.41
CA LYS A 310 4.60 21.15 -3.14
C LYS A 310 5.82 20.86 -2.26
N TYR A 311 5.62 20.18 -1.14
CA TYR A 311 6.71 19.85 -0.22
C TYR A 311 7.71 18.87 -0.84
N ALA A 312 7.25 17.92 -1.67
CA ALA A 312 8.13 17.06 -2.45
C ALA A 312 9.01 17.87 -3.41
N HIS A 313 8.43 18.84 -4.14
CA HIS A 313 9.17 19.72 -5.03
C HIS A 313 10.23 20.54 -4.28
N TRP A 314 9.87 21.15 -3.15
CA TRP A 314 10.80 21.94 -2.34
C TRP A 314 11.92 21.10 -1.76
N LEU A 315 11.61 19.94 -1.18
CA LEU A 315 12.63 19.07 -0.63
C LEU A 315 13.61 18.60 -1.71
N ALA A 316 13.11 18.18 -2.87
CA ALA A 316 13.98 17.78 -3.96
C ALA A 316 14.89 18.92 -4.43
N LYS A 317 14.38 20.15 -4.46
CA LYS A 317 15.18 21.34 -4.78
C LYS A 317 16.28 21.59 -3.74
N ASP A 318 15.95 21.48 -2.45
CA ASP A 318 16.88 21.66 -1.33
C ASP A 318 17.97 20.58 -1.30
N LEU A 319 17.61 19.34 -1.63
CA LEU A 319 18.54 18.21 -1.75
C LEU A 319 19.22 18.11 -3.13
N HIS A 320 18.95 19.05 -4.04
CA HIS A 320 19.48 19.07 -5.41
C HIS A 320 19.16 17.81 -6.24
N LEU A 321 18.02 17.19 -5.98
CA LEU A 321 17.53 16.01 -6.69
C LEU A 321 16.57 16.43 -7.83
N PRO A 322 16.72 15.90 -9.05
CA PRO A 322 15.71 16.04 -10.08
C PRO A 322 14.36 15.46 -9.62
N ASN A 323 13.28 16.22 -9.78
CA ASN A 323 11.94 15.81 -9.38
C ASN A 323 10.96 15.85 -10.54
N HIS A 324 10.33 14.71 -10.82
CA HIS A 324 9.30 14.54 -11.83
C HIS A 324 7.93 14.62 -11.18
N GLN A 325 7.20 15.71 -11.45
CA GLN A 325 5.84 15.92 -10.98
C GLN A 325 4.85 15.36 -12.01
N VAL A 326 4.41 14.12 -11.79
CA VAL A 326 3.63 13.33 -12.76
C VAL A 326 2.16 13.63 -12.60
N LEU A 327 1.51 14.02 -13.69
CA LEU A 327 0.17 14.60 -13.68
C LEU A 327 -0.93 13.53 -13.74
N TYR A 328 -1.83 13.55 -12.75
CA TYR A 328 -3.02 12.68 -12.67
C TYR A 328 -4.28 13.53 -12.79
N GLN A 329 -4.79 13.66 -14.01
CA GLN A 329 -6.01 14.41 -14.32
C GLN A 329 -7.25 13.53 -14.28
N LEU A 330 -8.31 14.03 -13.64
CA LEU A 330 -9.67 13.52 -13.82
C LEU A 330 -10.06 13.65 -15.30
N GLY A 331 -10.58 12.56 -15.88
CA GLY A 331 -10.98 12.51 -17.29
C GLY A 331 -9.85 12.10 -18.25
N ASN A 332 -8.65 11.78 -17.77
CA ASN A 332 -7.66 11.11 -18.61
C ASN A 332 -8.13 9.69 -18.92
N ASP A 333 -8.60 9.48 -20.16
CA ASP A 333 -9.13 8.19 -20.59
C ASP A 333 -8.09 7.07 -20.57
N GLU A 334 -6.78 7.33 -20.60
CA GLU A 334 -5.76 6.28 -20.50
C GLU A 334 -5.65 5.66 -19.10
N LEU A 335 -5.89 6.45 -18.05
CA LEU A 335 -5.79 5.99 -16.65
C LEU A 335 -6.94 5.08 -16.22
N LEU A 336 -8.13 5.32 -16.77
CA LEU A 336 -9.38 4.80 -16.22
C LEU A 336 -10.14 4.01 -17.27
N GLN A 337 -9.59 2.87 -17.70
CA GLN A 337 -10.30 1.92 -18.55
C GLN A 337 -10.62 0.65 -17.76
N PRO A 338 -11.85 0.09 -17.91
CA PRO A 338 -12.23 -1.18 -17.29
C PRO A 338 -11.20 -2.30 -17.49
N GLU A 339 -10.68 -2.46 -18.71
CA GLU A 339 -9.68 -3.51 -19.01
C GLU A 339 -8.34 -3.26 -18.32
N SER A 340 -7.84 -2.01 -18.32
CA SER A 340 -6.60 -1.64 -17.62
C SER A 340 -6.73 -1.86 -16.11
N TYR A 341 -7.90 -1.57 -15.53
CA TYR A 341 -8.15 -1.82 -14.11
C TYR A 341 -8.24 -3.31 -13.77
N LYS A 342 -8.92 -4.11 -14.62
CA LYS A 342 -8.92 -5.58 -14.49
C LYS A 342 -7.50 -6.15 -14.55
N HIS A 343 -6.65 -5.61 -15.41
CA HIS A 343 -5.25 -6.00 -15.49
C HIS A 343 -4.49 -5.65 -14.21
N LEU A 344 -4.63 -4.44 -13.68
CA LEU A 344 -4.04 -4.04 -12.39
C LEU A 344 -4.53 -4.92 -11.24
N LEU A 345 -5.83 -5.20 -11.19
CA LEU A 345 -6.43 -6.10 -10.18
C LEU A 345 -5.82 -7.50 -10.25
N TRP A 346 -5.58 -8.02 -11.46
CA TRP A 346 -4.93 -9.32 -11.66
C TRP A 346 -3.43 -9.30 -11.33
N ILE A 347 -2.73 -8.18 -11.54
CA ILE A 347 -1.36 -7.99 -11.06
C ILE A 347 -1.35 -8.08 -9.52
N CYS A 348 -2.30 -7.39 -8.87
CA CYS A 348 -2.40 -7.32 -7.42
C CYS A 348 -2.86 -8.63 -6.77
N GLU A 349 -3.78 -9.40 -7.38
CA GLU A 349 -4.32 -10.66 -6.84
C GLU A 349 -4.99 -10.52 -5.45
N THR A 350 -5.60 -9.37 -5.17
CA THR A 350 -6.22 -9.06 -3.87
C THR A 350 -7.46 -8.17 -4.02
N PRO A 351 -8.51 -8.33 -3.19
CA PRO A 351 -9.67 -7.44 -3.21
C PRO A 351 -9.33 -6.00 -2.82
N PHE A 352 -8.17 -5.75 -2.21
CA PHE A 352 -7.73 -4.43 -1.76
C PHE A 352 -7.10 -3.55 -2.85
N CYS A 353 -7.15 -3.95 -4.12
CA CYS A 353 -6.72 -3.09 -5.22
C CYS A 353 -7.60 -1.83 -5.31
N GLY A 354 -6.99 -0.65 -5.31
CA GLY A 354 -7.71 0.61 -5.32
C GLY A 354 -6.86 1.77 -5.83
N PRO A 355 -7.16 3.02 -5.39
CA PRO A 355 -6.46 4.20 -5.89
C PRO A 355 -4.95 4.17 -5.69
N GLU A 356 -4.48 3.78 -4.50
CA GLU A 356 -3.05 3.75 -4.18
C GLU A 356 -2.27 2.87 -5.19
N GLN A 357 -2.81 1.69 -5.48
CA GLN A 357 -2.23 0.76 -6.43
C GLN A 357 -2.22 1.33 -7.85
N LEU A 358 -3.31 2.00 -8.24
CA LEU A 358 -3.41 2.67 -9.54
C LEU A 358 -2.37 3.80 -9.68
N TYR A 359 -2.29 4.70 -8.70
CA TYR A 359 -1.33 5.80 -8.72
C TYR A 359 0.10 5.27 -8.83
N LYS A 360 0.52 4.35 -7.96
CA LYS A 360 1.88 3.79 -7.97
C LYS A 360 2.20 3.01 -9.24
N PHE A 361 1.23 2.27 -9.79
CA PHE A 361 1.41 1.56 -11.06
C PHE A 361 1.76 2.51 -12.20
N HIS A 362 0.99 3.58 -12.36
CA HIS A 362 1.28 4.57 -13.39
C HIS A 362 2.53 5.40 -13.09
N LEU A 363 2.89 5.60 -11.83
CA LEU A 363 4.11 6.32 -11.45
C LEU A 363 5.36 5.51 -11.82
N HIS A 364 5.35 4.20 -11.53
CA HIS A 364 6.40 3.27 -11.99
C HIS A 364 6.46 3.20 -13.51
N LYS A 365 5.30 3.11 -14.18
CA LYS A 365 5.20 3.10 -15.65
C LYS A 365 5.85 4.34 -16.26
N TYR A 366 5.51 5.52 -15.74
CA TYR A 366 6.13 6.79 -16.13
C TYR A 366 7.64 6.77 -15.92
N ALA A 367 8.08 6.42 -14.70
CA ALA A 367 9.49 6.38 -14.35
C ALA A 367 10.30 5.48 -15.29
N LYS A 368 9.77 4.28 -15.59
CA LYS A 368 10.41 3.32 -16.50
C LYS A 368 10.47 3.84 -17.93
N ALA A 369 9.41 4.48 -18.42
CA ALA A 369 9.34 4.99 -19.77
C ALA A 369 10.36 6.11 -20.02
N ILE A 370 10.49 7.06 -19.08
CA ILE A 370 11.43 8.18 -19.22
C ILE A 370 12.87 7.82 -18.80
N ARG A 371 13.05 6.75 -18.01
CA ARG A 371 14.34 6.24 -17.54
C ARG A 371 14.42 4.72 -17.79
N PRO A 372 14.73 4.26 -19.01
CA PRO A 372 14.77 2.83 -19.34
C PRO A 372 15.74 2.00 -18.49
N ASN A 373 16.82 2.61 -18.00
CA ASN A 373 17.83 1.97 -17.14
C ASN A 373 17.41 1.90 -15.66
N LEU A 374 16.36 2.62 -15.26
CA LEU A 374 15.82 2.55 -13.90
C LEU A 374 15.20 1.17 -13.70
N LYS A 375 15.74 0.45 -12.72
CA LYS A 375 15.28 -0.90 -12.34
C LYS A 375 15.09 -1.04 -10.83
N VAL A 376 15.45 -0.03 -10.04
CA VAL A 376 15.26 -0.01 -8.59
C VAL A 376 14.53 1.28 -8.21
N MET A 377 13.56 1.18 -7.30
CA MET A 377 12.84 2.31 -6.72
C MET A 377 12.89 2.21 -5.19
N LEU A 378 13.28 3.29 -4.53
CA LEU A 378 13.18 3.41 -3.07
C LEU A 378 11.82 4.02 -2.69
N THR A 379 11.24 3.50 -1.61
CA THR A 379 10.00 4.03 -1.02
C THR A 379 10.12 4.16 0.50
N GLY A 380 9.34 5.08 1.09
CA GLY A 380 9.27 5.28 2.55
C GLY A 380 8.31 4.33 3.29
N GLN A 381 7.88 3.23 2.64
CA GLN A 381 6.91 2.29 3.19
C GLN A 381 7.47 1.53 4.39
N GLY A 382 6.59 1.17 5.34
CA GLY A 382 6.97 0.48 6.58
C GLY A 382 7.28 1.41 7.76
N SER A 383 7.42 2.72 7.53
CA SER A 383 7.67 3.68 8.60
C SER A 383 6.47 3.82 9.54
N ASP A 384 5.27 3.95 9.00
CA ASP A 384 4.06 4.23 9.76
C ASP A 384 3.72 3.14 10.78
N GLU A 385 3.92 1.89 10.39
CA GLU A 385 3.57 0.70 11.17
C GLU A 385 4.38 0.58 12.47
N PHE A 386 5.66 0.96 12.43
CA PHE A 386 6.57 0.77 13.57
C PHE A 386 6.89 2.06 14.31
N ASN A 387 6.93 3.21 13.61
CA ASN A 387 7.26 4.50 14.22
C ASN A 387 6.04 5.20 14.84
N GLY A 388 4.88 4.53 14.92
CA GLY A 388 3.64 5.09 15.46
C GLY A 388 2.99 6.13 14.56
N GLY A 389 3.15 5.99 13.24
CA GLY A 389 2.59 6.93 12.27
C GLY A 389 1.06 6.92 12.19
N TYR A 390 0.40 5.91 12.76
CA TYR A 390 -1.06 5.88 12.88
C TYR A 390 -1.56 6.32 14.27
N SER A 391 -0.67 6.76 15.18
CA SER A 391 -1.05 7.07 16.56
C SER A 391 -2.06 8.22 16.64
N THR A 392 -1.89 9.24 15.81
CA THR A 392 -2.79 10.40 15.74
C THR A 392 -4.13 10.04 15.11
N THR A 393 -4.12 9.25 14.03
CA THR A 393 -5.34 8.84 13.30
C THR A 393 -6.18 7.83 14.06
N LEU A 394 -5.56 7.02 14.92
CA LEU A 394 -6.26 6.06 15.77
C LEU A 394 -6.63 6.64 17.14
N SER A 395 -6.25 7.89 17.42
CA SER A 395 -6.67 8.62 18.61
C SER A 395 -7.99 9.36 18.35
N PRO A 396 -8.82 9.63 19.37
CA PRO A 396 -10.04 10.43 19.21
C PRO A 396 -9.78 11.79 18.55
N ALA A 397 -10.56 12.13 17.51
CA ALA A 397 -10.30 13.27 16.65
C ALA A 397 -10.39 14.64 17.35
N GLU A 398 -11.27 14.78 18.35
CA GLU A 398 -11.48 16.06 19.06
C GLU A 398 -10.30 16.46 19.95
N ASN A 399 -9.55 15.47 20.47
CA ASN A 399 -8.39 15.72 21.32
C ASN A 399 -7.34 14.60 21.18
N PRO A 400 -6.58 14.58 20.07
CA PRO A 400 -5.60 13.53 19.81
C PRO A 400 -4.52 13.50 20.89
N SER A 401 -4.41 12.39 21.59
CA SER A 401 -3.40 12.16 22.64
C SER A 401 -2.87 10.72 22.60
N TRP A 402 -1.69 10.52 23.18
CA TRP A 402 -1.12 9.17 23.36
C TRP A 402 -2.05 8.29 24.19
N GLU A 403 -2.62 8.84 25.26
CA GLU A 403 -3.55 8.13 26.13
C GLU A 403 -4.81 7.69 25.37
N GLY A 404 -5.40 8.59 24.57
CA GLY A 404 -6.54 8.27 23.72
C GLY A 404 -6.22 7.22 22.66
N PHE A 405 -5.01 7.25 22.09
CA PHE A 405 -4.54 6.22 21.16
C PHE A 405 -4.44 4.84 21.83
N ILE A 406 -3.84 4.77 23.03
CA ILE A 406 -3.74 3.52 23.79
C ILE A 406 -5.11 2.98 24.18
N GLU A 407 -6.06 3.87 24.52
CA GLU A 407 -7.46 3.49 24.78
C GLU A 407 -8.12 2.89 23.54
N SER A 408 -8.01 3.54 22.37
CA SER A 408 -8.56 3.03 21.12
C SER A 408 -7.97 1.68 20.72
N VAL A 409 -6.66 1.48 20.87
CA VAL A 409 -6.01 0.19 20.61
C VAL A 409 -6.50 -0.89 21.57
N ASN A 410 -6.68 -0.57 22.86
CA ASN A 410 -7.28 -1.51 23.81
C ASN A 410 -8.70 -1.89 23.39
N THR A 411 -9.53 -0.92 22.98
CA THR A 411 -10.88 -1.19 22.48
C THR A 411 -10.86 -2.09 21.25
N MET A 412 -9.93 -1.84 20.31
CA MET A 412 -9.74 -2.71 19.15
C MET A 412 -9.37 -4.15 19.53
N GLU A 413 -8.52 -4.30 20.54
CA GLU A 413 -8.15 -5.61 21.08
C GLU A 413 -9.32 -6.31 21.77
N MET A 414 -10.17 -5.54 22.46
CA MET A 414 -11.39 -6.08 23.07
C MET A 414 -12.39 -6.58 22.05
N ASN A 415 -12.62 -5.82 20.99
CA ASN A 415 -13.47 -6.24 19.89
C ASN A 415 -12.94 -7.55 19.27
N ARG A 416 -11.61 -7.73 19.16
CA ARG A 416 -11.00 -8.99 18.72
C ARG A 416 -11.32 -10.16 19.67
N LEU A 417 -11.10 -9.99 20.97
CA LEU A 417 -11.35 -11.03 21.97
C LEU A 417 -12.83 -11.42 22.05
N HIS A 418 -13.73 -10.44 21.94
CA HIS A 418 -15.17 -10.68 21.91
C HIS A 418 -15.59 -11.55 20.72
N ARG A 419 -15.01 -11.34 19.53
CA ARG A 419 -15.27 -12.20 18.36
C ARG A 419 -14.84 -13.64 18.58
N LEU A 420 -13.68 -13.86 19.21
CA LEU A 420 -13.13 -15.21 19.42
C LEU A 420 -13.96 -16.04 20.41
N GLN A 421 -14.60 -15.39 21.39
CA GLN A 421 -15.31 -16.06 22.48
C GLN A 421 -16.83 -16.11 22.32
N GLY A 422 -17.35 -15.60 21.19
CA GLY A 422 -18.76 -15.62 20.84
C GLY A 422 -19.50 -14.31 21.18
N ASN A 423 -20.33 -13.85 20.24
CA ASN A 423 -21.00 -12.54 20.22
C ASN A 423 -22.00 -12.27 21.36
N ILE A 424 -22.20 -13.17 22.34
CA ILE A 424 -23.28 -13.01 23.34
C ILE A 424 -23.10 -11.76 24.22
N PHE A 425 -21.86 -11.32 24.41
CA PHE A 425 -21.54 -10.11 25.19
C PHE A 425 -21.44 -8.85 24.33
N ARG A 426 -21.29 -8.99 23.02
CA ARG A 426 -21.22 -7.87 22.08
C ARG A 426 -22.53 -7.06 22.08
N VAL A 427 -23.68 -7.74 22.21
CA VAL A 427 -24.99 -7.09 22.34
C VAL A 427 -25.04 -6.17 23.57
N TRP A 428 -24.42 -6.57 24.68
CA TRP A 428 -24.43 -5.76 25.91
C TRP A 428 -23.58 -4.50 25.75
N GLU A 429 -22.45 -4.61 25.08
CA GLU A 429 -21.57 -3.49 24.82
C GLU A 429 -22.19 -2.52 23.80
N GLU A 430 -22.75 -3.03 22.70
CA GLU A 430 -23.43 -2.21 21.67
C GLU A 430 -24.67 -1.47 22.23
N HIS A 431 -25.44 -2.09 23.13
CA HIS A 431 -26.69 -1.51 23.63
C HIS A 431 -26.55 -0.72 24.93
N PHE A 432 -25.56 -1.04 25.76
CA PHE A 432 -25.41 -0.45 27.10
C PHE A 432 -24.03 0.20 27.33
N GLY A 433 -23.09 0.11 26.39
CA GLY A 433 -21.73 0.64 26.54
C GLY A 433 -20.91 -0.07 27.63
N LEU A 434 -21.33 -1.26 28.05
CA LEU A 434 -20.76 -1.98 29.19
C LEU A 434 -20.60 -3.46 28.84
N SER A 435 -19.36 -3.96 28.91
CA SER A 435 -19.08 -5.39 28.83
C SER A 435 -19.22 -6.02 30.23
N PRO A 436 -20.08 -7.04 30.42
CA PRO A 436 -20.26 -7.68 31.73
C PRO A 436 -19.13 -8.67 32.08
N ILE A 437 -18.15 -8.87 31.18
CA ILE A 437 -16.98 -9.73 31.42
C ILE A 437 -15.77 -8.90 31.86
N ASN A 438 -15.06 -9.41 32.85
CA ASN A 438 -13.78 -8.83 33.26
C ASN A 438 -12.69 -9.04 32.19
N LEU A 439 -12.07 -7.95 31.77
CA LEU A 439 -10.89 -7.88 30.91
C LEU A 439 -9.77 -8.87 31.28
N SER A 440 -9.43 -8.96 32.57
CA SER A 440 -8.36 -9.85 33.02
C SER A 440 -8.70 -11.32 32.81
N TYR A 441 -9.99 -11.67 32.85
CA TYR A 441 -10.47 -13.02 32.55
C TYR A 441 -10.31 -13.34 31.06
N LEU A 442 -10.72 -12.42 30.16
CA LEU A 442 -10.55 -12.60 28.71
C LEU A 442 -9.08 -12.74 28.31
N LYS A 443 -8.21 -11.90 28.88
CA LYS A 443 -6.76 -11.94 28.65
C LYS A 443 -6.09 -13.18 29.28
N SER A 444 -6.62 -13.74 30.37
CA SER A 444 -6.04 -14.92 31.02
C SER A 444 -6.14 -16.21 30.19
N ASN A 445 -7.06 -16.25 29.23
CA ASN A 445 -7.27 -17.37 28.31
C ASN A 445 -6.61 -17.17 26.93
N ASP A 446 -5.99 -16.02 26.70
CA ASP A 446 -5.20 -15.74 25.49
C ASP A 446 -3.71 -15.79 25.86
N SER A 447 -2.92 -16.55 25.09
CA SER A 447 -1.47 -16.59 25.27
C SER A 447 -0.78 -15.26 24.95
N SER A 448 -1.48 -14.33 24.30
CA SER A 448 -1.01 -12.96 24.03
C SER A 448 -1.40 -11.99 25.14
N GLN A 449 -0.65 -11.99 26.26
CA GLN A 449 -0.69 -10.86 27.21
C GLN A 449 0.07 -9.65 26.65
N ALA A 450 -0.29 -9.23 25.44
CA ALA A 450 0.34 -8.10 24.78
C ALA A 450 -0.14 -6.79 25.43
N ASP A 451 0.81 -5.96 25.86
CA ASP A 451 0.54 -4.54 26.12
C ASP A 451 -0.08 -3.91 24.86
N PRO A 452 -1.03 -2.95 24.97
CA PRO A 452 -1.69 -2.33 23.81
C PRO A 452 -0.75 -1.94 22.67
N TRP A 453 0.41 -1.33 22.97
CA TRP A 453 1.39 -1.02 21.91
C TRP A 453 1.87 -2.27 21.16
N GLN A 454 2.15 -3.36 21.87
CA GLN A 454 2.54 -4.63 21.26
C GLN A 454 1.41 -5.19 20.37
N SER A 455 0.15 -5.14 20.81
CA SER A 455 -0.99 -5.59 19.98
C SER A 455 -1.15 -4.73 18.72
N TYR A 456 -0.95 -3.41 18.83
CA TYR A 456 -0.91 -2.51 17.68
C TYR A 456 0.18 -2.92 16.69
N VAL A 457 1.42 -3.11 17.16
CA VAL A 457 2.55 -3.49 16.30
C VAL A 457 2.31 -4.83 15.60
N LEU A 458 1.77 -5.83 16.31
CA LEU A 458 1.45 -7.14 15.73
C LEU A 458 0.34 -7.06 14.67
N THR A 459 -0.70 -6.27 14.94
CA THR A 459 -1.76 -6.00 13.96
C THR A 459 -1.17 -5.34 12.72
N LYS A 460 -0.30 -4.33 12.90
CA LYS A 460 0.34 -3.61 11.79
C LYS A 460 1.34 -4.45 11.02
N TYR A 461 2.04 -5.37 11.67
CA TYR A 461 2.90 -6.35 11.01
C TYR A 461 2.13 -7.31 10.11
N ARG A 462 0.92 -7.72 10.51
CA ARG A 462 0.01 -8.51 9.66
C ARG A 462 -0.55 -7.67 8.51
N ASP A 463 -1.01 -6.46 8.80
CA ASP A 463 -1.55 -5.52 7.81
C ASP A 463 -0.51 -5.21 6.71
N LEU A 464 0.75 -5.00 7.11
CA LEU A 464 1.88 -4.74 6.22
C LEU A 464 2.05 -5.87 5.19
N GLN A 465 1.97 -7.14 5.61
CA GLN A 465 2.07 -8.31 4.73
C GLN A 465 0.89 -8.44 3.77
N MET A 466 -0.32 -8.08 4.22
CA MET A 466 -1.56 -8.20 3.46
C MET A 466 -1.85 -7.01 2.54
N TYR A 467 -1.11 -5.91 2.72
CA TYR A 467 -1.32 -4.67 1.97
C TYR A 467 -0.04 -4.11 1.38
N ASN A 468 0.81 -3.41 2.14
CA ASN A 468 1.98 -2.69 1.64
C ASN A 468 2.95 -3.62 0.90
N CYS A 469 3.49 -4.65 1.59
CA CYS A 469 4.41 -5.61 0.98
C CYS A 469 3.76 -6.39 -0.18
N TRP A 470 2.44 -6.58 -0.12
CA TRP A 470 1.71 -7.31 -1.15
C TRP A 470 1.67 -6.54 -2.48
N HIS A 471 1.19 -5.29 -2.46
CA HIS A 471 0.96 -4.54 -3.69
C HIS A 471 2.24 -3.88 -4.22
N GLU A 472 3.12 -3.39 -3.35
CA GLU A 472 4.33 -2.67 -3.74
C GLU A 472 5.26 -3.53 -4.60
N ASP A 473 5.50 -4.77 -4.17
CA ASP A 473 6.29 -5.75 -4.92
C ASP A 473 5.71 -5.97 -6.33
N ARG A 474 4.42 -6.24 -6.42
CA ARG A 474 3.74 -6.65 -7.66
C ARG A 474 3.63 -5.51 -8.66
N ILE A 475 3.31 -4.32 -8.18
CA ILE A 475 3.11 -3.14 -9.01
C ILE A 475 4.45 -2.65 -9.57
N ALA A 476 5.50 -2.64 -8.76
CA ALA A 476 6.84 -2.35 -9.24
C ALA A 476 7.31 -3.42 -10.24
N ALA A 477 7.10 -4.71 -9.91
CA ALA A 477 7.49 -5.82 -10.78
C ALA A 477 6.78 -5.79 -12.14
N ALA A 478 5.50 -5.42 -12.18
CA ALA A 478 4.74 -5.23 -13.41
C ALA A 478 5.32 -4.14 -14.33
N ASN A 479 6.20 -3.28 -13.82
CA ASN A 479 6.90 -2.25 -14.59
C ASN A 479 8.41 -2.54 -14.72
N HIS A 480 8.83 -3.78 -14.51
CA HIS A 480 10.23 -4.21 -14.57
C HIS A 480 11.14 -3.44 -13.59
N ILE A 481 10.58 -3.08 -12.43
CA ILE A 481 11.25 -2.38 -11.35
C ILE A 481 11.26 -3.27 -10.11
N GLU A 482 12.30 -3.15 -9.29
CA GLU A 482 12.33 -3.64 -7.92
C GLU A 482 12.07 -2.49 -6.95
N ASN A 483 11.07 -2.66 -6.07
CA ASN A 483 10.89 -1.76 -4.95
C ASN A 483 11.78 -2.19 -3.76
N ARG A 484 12.36 -1.21 -3.07
CA ARG A 484 13.14 -1.39 -1.83
C ARG A 484 12.59 -0.46 -0.75
N VAL A 485 12.54 -0.97 0.47
CA VAL A 485 11.78 -0.42 1.61
C VAL A 485 12.69 -0.32 2.83
N PRO A 486 13.53 0.74 2.94
CA PRO A 486 14.55 0.84 3.99
C PRO A 486 14.02 0.79 5.42
N PHE A 487 12.77 1.23 5.65
CA PHE A 487 12.16 1.15 6.98
C PHE A 487 11.85 -0.27 7.44
N LEU A 488 11.85 -1.26 6.54
CA LEU A 488 11.67 -2.67 6.85
C LEU A 488 13.01 -3.42 7.01
N ASP A 489 14.08 -2.72 7.39
CA ASP A 489 15.26 -3.36 7.93
C ASP A 489 14.95 -3.89 9.33
N HIS A 490 15.11 -5.20 9.53
CA HIS A 490 14.77 -5.82 10.81
C HIS A 490 15.57 -5.25 11.98
N ARG A 491 16.80 -4.77 11.75
CA ARG A 491 17.63 -4.15 12.79
C ARG A 491 17.02 -2.83 13.26
N LEU A 492 16.48 -2.04 12.33
CA LEU A 492 15.76 -0.80 12.63
C LEU A 492 14.44 -1.09 13.35
N VAL A 493 13.66 -2.04 12.86
CA VAL A 493 12.39 -2.41 13.49
C VAL A 493 12.61 -2.97 14.90
N GLU A 494 13.57 -3.87 15.09
CA GLU A 494 13.97 -4.37 16.41
C GLU A 494 14.45 -3.23 17.33
N TRP A 495 15.12 -2.22 16.76
CA TRP A 495 15.54 -1.03 17.51
C TRP A 495 14.35 -0.24 18.04
N VAL A 496 13.33 -0.01 17.21
CA VAL A 496 12.09 0.69 17.57
C VAL A 496 11.26 -0.11 18.56
N CYS A 497 11.09 -1.42 18.33
CA CYS A 497 10.37 -2.32 19.23
C CYS A 497 11.03 -2.41 20.62
N GLY A 498 12.34 -2.17 20.70
CA GLY A 498 13.10 -2.12 21.95
C GLY A 498 13.01 -0.80 22.73
N ILE A 499 12.23 0.19 22.28
CA ILE A 499 12.06 1.46 23.02
C ILE A 499 11.34 1.19 24.35
N PRO A 500 11.90 1.63 25.50
CA PRO A 500 11.30 1.45 26.81
C PRO A 500 9.90 2.06 26.93
N ASP A 501 8.99 1.38 27.63
CA ASP A 501 7.58 1.77 27.80
C ASP A 501 7.40 3.25 28.18
N GLY A 502 8.21 3.73 29.13
CA GLY A 502 8.16 5.12 29.62
C GLY A 502 8.57 6.18 28.60
N LEU A 503 9.22 5.80 27.49
CA LEU A 503 9.66 6.70 26.43
C LEU A 503 8.80 6.60 25.16
N ARG A 504 7.88 5.63 25.08
CA ARG A 504 7.07 5.40 23.87
C ARG A 504 6.23 6.62 23.51
N LYS A 505 5.62 7.30 24.47
CA LYS A 505 4.87 8.54 24.23
C LYS A 505 5.74 9.60 23.56
N ASP A 506 6.96 9.80 24.06
CA ASP A 506 7.85 10.87 23.58
C ASP A 506 8.55 10.54 22.26
N LEU A 507 8.64 9.26 21.89
CA LEU A 507 9.38 8.78 20.72
C LEU A 507 8.49 8.18 19.62
N LEU A 508 7.28 7.74 19.92
CA LEU A 508 6.41 7.02 18.96
C LEU A 508 5.11 7.76 18.67
N TRP A 509 4.77 8.81 19.42
CA TRP A 509 3.68 9.70 19.04
C TRP A 509 4.03 10.45 17.74
N ASP A 510 3.23 10.27 16.69
CA ASP A 510 3.38 10.90 15.37
C ASP A 510 4.82 10.83 14.80
N LYS A 511 5.44 9.64 14.88
CA LYS A 511 6.80 9.41 14.35
C LYS A 511 7.88 10.29 14.98
N SER A 512 7.71 10.69 16.23
CA SER A 512 8.63 11.59 16.93
C SER A 512 10.10 11.15 16.85
N VAL A 513 10.42 9.85 16.95
CA VAL A 513 11.79 9.32 16.82
C VAL A 513 12.41 9.66 15.46
N LEU A 514 11.66 9.49 14.37
CA LEU A 514 12.07 9.82 13.02
C LEU A 514 12.20 11.34 12.80
N ARG A 515 11.26 12.12 13.34
CA ARG A 515 11.30 13.59 13.21
C ARG A 515 12.50 14.17 13.96
N LYS A 516 12.74 13.68 15.18
CA LYS A 516 13.88 14.08 16.02
C LYS A 516 15.20 13.68 15.39
N SER A 517 15.30 12.47 14.80
CA SER A 517 16.54 12.02 14.13
C SER A 517 16.95 12.91 12.96
N LEU A 518 16.00 13.62 12.33
CA LEU A 518 16.23 14.48 11.17
C LEU A 518 16.29 15.98 11.50
N THR A 519 16.12 16.38 12.77
CA THR A 519 15.99 17.79 13.15
C THR A 519 17.26 18.62 12.84
N ASN A 520 18.43 17.99 12.84
CA ASN A 520 19.70 18.63 12.48
C ASN A 520 20.07 18.49 10.99
N GLU A 521 19.25 17.77 10.21
CA GLU A 521 19.56 17.39 8.83
C GLU A 521 18.62 18.06 7.81
N LEU A 522 17.36 18.21 8.19
CA LEU A 522 16.31 18.80 7.35
C LEU A 522 15.75 20.06 8.01
N HIS A 523 15.34 21.02 7.18
CA HIS A 523 14.68 22.22 7.65
C HIS A 523 13.42 21.88 8.47
N THR A 524 13.13 22.70 9.50
CA THR A 524 12.04 22.44 10.45
C THR A 524 10.67 22.35 9.80
N SER A 525 10.47 22.99 8.65
CA SER A 525 9.25 22.87 7.84
C SER A 525 8.95 21.44 7.38
N TYR A 526 9.97 20.59 7.23
CA TYR A 526 9.80 19.17 6.88
C TYR A 526 9.59 18.32 8.14
N THR A 527 10.43 18.51 9.16
CA THR A 527 10.39 17.67 10.37
C THR A 527 9.17 17.90 11.25
N HIS A 528 8.57 19.09 11.21
CA HIS A 528 7.37 19.44 11.97
C HIS A 528 6.08 19.39 11.14
N ARG A 529 6.16 19.04 9.85
CA ARG A 529 4.98 18.94 8.98
C ARG A 529 4.04 17.87 9.54
N PRO A 530 2.78 18.18 9.88
CA PRO A 530 1.82 17.19 10.33
C PRO A 530 1.67 16.08 9.29
N LYS A 531 1.44 14.85 9.74
CA LYS A 531 1.12 13.77 8.81
C LYS A 531 -0.18 14.10 8.08
N VAL A 532 -0.13 14.10 6.76
CA VAL A 532 -1.33 14.13 5.92
C VAL A 532 -1.44 12.77 5.24
N PRO A 533 -2.59 12.09 5.31
CA PRO A 533 -2.70 10.79 4.66
C PRO A 533 -2.72 10.99 3.13
N PHE A 534 -1.79 10.32 2.45
CA PHE A 534 -1.52 10.49 1.02
C PHE A 534 -2.70 10.09 0.11
N PHE A 535 -3.65 9.28 0.62
CA PHE A 535 -4.89 8.88 -0.06
C PHE A 535 -6.15 8.93 0.81
N TYR A 536 -6.06 9.35 2.08
CA TYR A 536 -7.10 9.13 3.08
C TYR A 536 -7.32 10.38 3.94
N GLY A 537 -7.77 11.48 3.35
CA GLY A 537 -7.96 12.75 4.05
C GLY A 537 -9.19 13.51 3.55
N LYS A 538 -9.31 14.79 3.93
CA LYS A 538 -10.43 15.66 3.50
C LYS A 538 -10.61 15.72 1.97
N ASP A 539 -9.56 15.42 1.21
CA ASP A 539 -9.55 15.45 -0.26
C ASP A 539 -9.67 14.06 -0.91
N VAL A 540 -9.93 13.00 -0.13
CA VAL A 540 -10.07 11.63 -0.66
C VAL A 540 -11.23 11.51 -1.65
N ARG A 541 -12.28 12.31 -1.46
CA ARG A 541 -13.44 12.37 -2.35
C ARG A 541 -13.07 12.55 -3.82
N TYR A 542 -12.03 13.32 -4.15
CA TYR A 542 -11.60 13.51 -5.55
C TYR A 542 -11.10 12.19 -6.16
N THR A 543 -10.38 11.41 -5.34
CA THR A 543 -9.90 10.08 -5.69
C THR A 543 -11.03 9.05 -5.74
N HIS A 544 -11.97 9.08 -4.79
CA HIS A 544 -13.13 8.19 -4.83
C HIS A 544 -14.06 8.51 -6.00
N LYS A 545 -14.30 9.80 -6.29
CA LYS A 545 -15.00 10.25 -7.50
C LYS A 545 -14.35 9.72 -8.76
N MET A 546 -13.02 9.80 -8.88
CA MET A 546 -12.29 9.22 -10.01
C MET A 546 -12.59 7.72 -10.20
N MET A 547 -12.52 6.94 -9.11
CA MET A 547 -12.77 5.50 -9.14
C MET A 547 -14.25 5.16 -9.35
N PHE A 548 -15.17 5.98 -8.87
CA PHE A 548 -16.60 5.85 -9.11
C PHE A 548 -16.92 6.00 -10.60
N HIS A 549 -16.33 6.99 -11.27
CA HIS A 549 -16.49 7.15 -12.73
C HIS A 549 -15.98 5.93 -13.51
N LEU A 550 -14.88 5.30 -13.05
CA LEU A 550 -14.41 4.04 -13.63
C LEU A 550 -15.47 2.93 -13.51
N LEU A 551 -16.14 2.79 -12.36
CA LEU A 551 -17.21 1.81 -12.20
C LEU A 551 -18.45 2.11 -13.06
N LYS A 552 -18.72 3.38 -13.38
CA LYS A 552 -19.82 3.78 -14.29
C LYS A 552 -19.52 3.58 -15.78
N LYS A 553 -18.24 3.49 -16.18
CA LYS A 553 -17.85 3.40 -17.60
C LYS A 553 -18.50 2.20 -18.31
N ASN A 554 -18.75 2.39 -19.61
CA ASN A 554 -19.30 1.39 -20.51
C ASN A 554 -20.59 0.73 -19.98
N ASN A 555 -21.48 1.54 -19.38
CA ASN A 555 -22.73 1.08 -18.77
C ASN A 555 -22.50 0.04 -17.67
N TYR A 556 -21.71 0.42 -16.65
CA TYR A 556 -21.39 -0.41 -15.49
C TYR A 556 -20.66 -1.73 -15.80
N GLN A 557 -19.84 -1.75 -16.87
CA GLN A 557 -19.19 -2.97 -17.38
C GLN A 557 -18.51 -3.79 -16.27
N LEU A 558 -17.73 -3.16 -15.39
CA LEU A 558 -17.01 -3.85 -14.32
C LEU A 558 -17.95 -4.53 -13.31
N ILE A 559 -19.06 -3.87 -12.96
CA ILE A 559 -20.06 -4.40 -12.01
C ILE A 559 -20.79 -5.59 -12.64
N GLU A 560 -21.23 -5.44 -13.90
CA GLU A 560 -21.91 -6.52 -14.62
C GLU A 560 -20.99 -7.73 -14.80
N GLU A 561 -19.73 -7.52 -15.15
CA GLU A 561 -18.75 -8.60 -15.24
C GLU A 561 -18.47 -9.26 -13.87
N ALA A 562 -18.44 -8.48 -12.79
CA ALA A 562 -18.15 -8.99 -11.45
C ALA A 562 -19.23 -9.95 -10.94
N PHE A 563 -20.52 -9.69 -11.27
CA PHE A 563 -21.65 -10.35 -10.61
C PHE A 563 -22.57 -11.17 -11.54
N SER A 564 -22.34 -11.17 -12.86
CA SER A 564 -23.17 -11.94 -13.80
C SER A 564 -22.90 -13.46 -13.83
N HIS A 565 -21.83 -13.94 -13.20
CA HIS A 565 -21.48 -15.37 -13.18
C HIS A 565 -21.97 -16.08 -11.91
N SER A 566 -22.18 -17.41 -12.03
CA SER A 566 -22.89 -18.24 -11.03
C SER A 566 -22.31 -18.21 -9.62
N ASP A 567 -20.99 -18.01 -9.49
CA ASP A 567 -20.33 -18.08 -8.19
C ASP A 567 -20.59 -16.80 -7.39
N ALA A 568 -20.66 -15.65 -8.06
CA ALA A 568 -20.92 -14.37 -7.41
C ALA A 568 -22.42 -14.08 -7.28
N SER A 569 -23.23 -14.43 -8.29
CA SER A 569 -24.67 -14.13 -8.31
C SER A 569 -25.48 -14.85 -7.22
N SER A 570 -24.92 -15.93 -6.64
CA SER A 570 -25.53 -16.63 -5.50
C SER A 570 -25.18 -16.02 -4.13
N ILE A 571 -24.24 -15.07 -4.11
CA ILE A 571 -23.70 -14.44 -2.91
C ILE A 571 -24.11 -12.97 -2.84
N ILE A 572 -24.09 -12.26 -3.97
CA ILE A 572 -24.34 -10.82 -4.06
C ILE A 572 -25.62 -10.54 -4.85
N GLN A 573 -26.43 -9.61 -4.35
CA GLN A 573 -27.64 -9.10 -5.01
C GLN A 573 -27.27 -7.89 -5.85
N VAL A 574 -27.13 -8.08 -7.18
CA VAL A 574 -26.64 -7.05 -8.10
C VAL A 574 -27.56 -5.83 -8.17
N GLU A 575 -28.86 -6.01 -7.98
CA GLU A 575 -29.84 -4.92 -7.94
C GLU A 575 -29.55 -3.94 -6.79
N HIS A 576 -29.06 -4.45 -5.66
CA HIS A 576 -28.65 -3.62 -4.52
C HIS A 576 -27.34 -2.90 -4.79
N ILE A 577 -26.44 -3.48 -5.59
CA ILE A 577 -25.22 -2.79 -6.03
C ILE A 577 -25.56 -1.58 -6.89
N HIS A 578 -26.50 -1.71 -7.82
CA HIS A 578 -27.00 -0.60 -8.62
C HIS A 578 -27.66 0.49 -7.77
N ALA A 579 -28.46 0.10 -6.76
CA ALA A 579 -29.04 1.06 -5.82
C ALA A 579 -27.98 1.83 -5.01
N ILE A 580 -26.91 1.16 -4.58
CA ILE A 580 -25.77 1.81 -3.90
C ILE A 580 -25.03 2.76 -4.86
N MET A 581 -24.86 2.38 -6.13
CA MET A 581 -24.25 3.28 -7.14
C MET A 581 -25.06 4.56 -7.32
N THR A 582 -26.40 4.47 -7.35
CA THR A 582 -27.28 5.66 -7.41
C THR A 582 -27.11 6.52 -6.16
N TYR A 583 -27.11 5.91 -4.97
CA TYR A 583 -26.91 6.65 -3.72
C TYR A 583 -25.56 7.38 -3.67
N LEU A 584 -24.47 6.72 -4.10
CA LEU A 584 -23.14 7.31 -4.15
C LEU A 584 -22.99 8.42 -5.20
N GLU A 585 -23.86 8.46 -6.22
CA GLU A 585 -23.88 9.56 -7.18
C GLU A 585 -24.33 10.88 -6.54
N ASP A 586 -25.22 10.79 -5.56
CA ASP A 586 -25.75 11.93 -4.81
C ASP A 586 -24.92 12.26 -3.55
N ASP A 587 -23.98 11.39 -3.15
CA ASP A 587 -23.08 11.60 -2.00
C ASP A 587 -21.82 12.40 -2.40
N PRO A 588 -21.68 13.67 -1.97
CA PRO A 588 -20.54 14.51 -2.33
C PRO A 588 -19.20 14.00 -1.76
N GLU A 589 -19.23 13.22 -0.69
CA GLU A 589 -18.03 12.71 -0.01
C GLU A 589 -17.67 11.28 -0.46
N PHE A 590 -18.53 10.62 -1.26
CA PHE A 590 -18.37 9.23 -1.69
C PHE A 590 -18.08 8.28 -0.51
N THR A 591 -18.81 8.49 0.59
CA THR A 591 -18.62 7.80 1.85
C THR A 591 -18.70 6.29 1.64
N ASN A 592 -17.75 5.54 2.22
CA ASN A 592 -17.72 4.08 2.13
C ASN A 592 -17.59 3.50 0.71
N PHE A 593 -17.27 4.31 -0.31
CA PHE A 593 -17.05 3.84 -1.69
C PHE A 593 -16.07 2.66 -1.79
N GLU A 594 -15.03 2.64 -0.95
CA GLU A 594 -14.04 1.56 -0.98
C GLU A 594 -14.62 0.18 -0.71
N PHE A 595 -15.65 0.06 0.12
CA PHE A 595 -16.28 -1.23 0.39
C PHE A 595 -16.98 -1.77 -0.87
N LEU A 596 -17.64 -0.89 -1.62
CA LEU A 596 -18.20 -1.24 -2.92
C LEU A 596 -17.10 -1.66 -3.90
N LEU A 597 -16.02 -0.88 -4.00
CA LEU A 597 -14.90 -1.21 -4.89
C LEU A 597 -14.29 -2.58 -4.55
N ARG A 598 -14.06 -2.85 -3.25
CA ARG A 598 -13.53 -4.15 -2.78
C ARG A 598 -14.49 -5.29 -3.14
N LEU A 599 -15.80 -5.10 -3.02
CA LEU A 599 -16.78 -6.11 -3.38
C LEU A 599 -16.80 -6.40 -4.89
N VAL A 600 -16.72 -5.35 -5.72
CA VAL A 600 -16.56 -5.48 -7.18
C VAL A 600 -15.27 -6.25 -7.51
N ASN A 601 -14.16 -5.91 -6.86
CA ASN A 601 -12.89 -6.61 -7.03
C ASN A 601 -13.00 -8.10 -6.69
N MET A 602 -13.73 -8.48 -5.62
CA MET A 602 -13.97 -9.88 -5.27
C MET A 602 -14.72 -10.62 -6.39
N GLY A 603 -15.76 -10.01 -6.95
CA GLY A 603 -16.51 -10.56 -8.07
C GLY A 603 -15.65 -10.76 -9.32
N LEU A 604 -14.84 -9.76 -9.66
CA LEU A 604 -13.89 -9.81 -10.77
C LEU A 604 -12.82 -10.89 -10.55
N LEU A 605 -12.19 -10.95 -9.38
CA LEU A 605 -11.19 -11.98 -9.06
C LEU A 605 -11.79 -13.39 -9.14
N SER A 606 -13.02 -13.57 -8.64
CA SER A 606 -13.75 -14.83 -8.77
C SER A 606 -14.01 -15.24 -10.22
N LYS A 607 -14.25 -14.28 -11.12
CA LYS A 607 -14.34 -14.55 -12.57
C LYS A 607 -12.98 -14.88 -13.16
N MET A 608 -11.94 -14.13 -12.79
CA MET A 608 -10.58 -14.27 -13.32
C MET A 608 -9.93 -15.61 -12.97
N THR A 609 -10.39 -16.30 -11.92
CA THR A 609 -9.94 -17.69 -11.67
C THR A 609 -10.40 -18.65 -12.77
N LYS A 610 -11.51 -18.38 -13.46
CA LYS A 610 -12.02 -19.18 -14.58
C LYS A 610 -11.51 -18.65 -15.92
N GLU A 611 -11.54 -17.34 -16.08
CA GLU A 611 -11.14 -16.62 -17.30
C GLU A 611 -9.89 -15.79 -16.99
N THR A 612 -8.71 -16.40 -17.06
CA THR A 612 -7.47 -15.70 -16.74
C THR A 612 -7.24 -14.57 -17.74
N PRO A 613 -7.17 -13.30 -17.30
CA PRO A 613 -6.87 -12.20 -18.18
C PRO A 613 -5.41 -12.31 -18.66
N SER A 614 -5.18 -11.92 -19.91
CA SER A 614 -3.81 -11.81 -20.42
C SER A 614 -3.13 -10.63 -19.74
N VAL A 615 -1.92 -10.84 -19.23
CA VAL A 615 -1.06 -9.78 -18.70
C VAL A 615 -0.25 -9.25 -19.89
N GLN A 616 -0.86 -8.38 -20.71
CA GLN A 616 -0.13 -7.61 -21.72
C GLN A 616 0.12 -6.21 -21.19
N LEU A 617 1.40 -5.91 -20.94
CA LEU A 617 1.83 -4.59 -20.52
C LEU A 617 2.05 -3.72 -21.75
N ASP A 618 1.15 -2.78 -22.00
CA ASP A 618 1.48 -1.65 -22.85
C ASP A 618 2.40 -0.71 -22.06
N ILE A 619 3.69 -0.76 -22.32
CA ILE A 619 4.71 0.11 -21.70
C ILE A 619 4.93 1.42 -22.45
N THR A 620 4.21 1.67 -23.55
CA THR A 620 4.46 2.83 -24.43
C THR A 620 3.63 4.05 -24.04
N SER A 621 2.39 3.86 -23.59
CA SER A 621 1.57 4.93 -23.03
C SER A 621 2.02 5.25 -21.60
N HIS A 622 2.29 6.52 -21.30
CA HIS A 622 2.60 6.94 -19.94
C HIS A 622 2.03 8.34 -19.69
N LEU A 623 1.86 8.67 -18.42
CA LEU A 623 1.41 9.99 -18.02
C LEU A 623 2.39 11.08 -18.44
N GLU A 624 1.90 12.31 -18.51
CA GLU A 624 2.77 13.47 -18.65
C GLU A 624 3.32 13.90 -17.29
N SER A 625 4.46 14.59 -17.29
CA SER A 625 4.93 15.33 -16.12
C SER A 625 5.04 16.81 -16.43
N ILE A 626 5.05 17.62 -15.37
CA ILE A 626 5.30 19.05 -15.48
C ILE A 626 6.65 19.41 -14.89
N THR A 627 7.37 20.31 -15.57
CA THR A 627 8.59 20.92 -15.02
C THR A 627 8.21 22.18 -14.25
N ILE A 628 8.46 22.16 -12.94
CA ILE A 628 8.22 23.29 -12.05
C ILE A 628 9.59 23.92 -11.73
N LYS A 629 9.77 25.19 -12.07
CA LYS A 629 10.99 25.95 -11.70
C LYS A 629 10.80 26.67 -10.36
N ASP A 630 9.60 27.22 -10.20
CA ASP A 630 9.18 27.93 -9.00
C ASP A 630 7.70 27.65 -8.75
N TRP A 631 7.39 27.01 -7.63
CA TRP A 631 6.03 26.58 -7.33
C TRP A 631 5.07 27.76 -7.22
N HIS A 632 5.46 28.82 -6.50
CA HIS A 632 4.57 29.95 -6.21
C HIS A 632 4.13 30.70 -7.47
N SER A 633 5.05 30.97 -8.39
CA SER A 633 4.71 31.66 -9.65
C SER A 633 3.92 30.80 -10.63
N GLN A 634 3.97 29.47 -10.50
CA GLN A 634 3.31 28.53 -11.40
C GLN A 634 2.06 27.87 -10.79
N GLU A 635 1.70 28.20 -9.54
CA GLU A 635 0.63 27.54 -8.79
C GLU A 635 -0.72 27.59 -9.50
N GLY A 636 -1.07 28.74 -10.09
CA GLY A 636 -2.31 28.91 -10.86
C GLY A 636 -2.35 28.05 -12.14
N ASP A 637 -1.22 27.93 -12.84
CA ASP A 637 -1.11 27.08 -14.03
C ASP A 637 -1.24 25.60 -13.66
N ILE A 638 -0.67 25.19 -12.52
CA ILE A 638 -0.78 23.83 -12.00
C ILE A 638 -2.23 23.52 -11.63
N ALA A 639 -2.90 24.42 -10.89
CA ALA A 639 -4.31 24.27 -10.53
C ALA A 639 -5.20 24.14 -11.77
N SER A 640 -4.98 25.00 -12.79
CA SER A 640 -5.70 24.94 -14.06
C SER A 640 -5.51 23.60 -14.78
N ARG A 641 -4.27 23.08 -14.83
CA ARG A 641 -4.00 21.75 -15.41
C ARG A 641 -4.68 20.63 -14.65
N LEU A 642 -4.83 20.76 -13.34
CA LEU A 642 -5.52 19.75 -12.52
C LEU A 642 -7.04 19.86 -12.58
N ASN A 643 -7.60 20.75 -13.41
CA ASN A 643 -9.03 21.09 -13.41
C ASN A 643 -9.53 21.47 -12.00
N ILE A 644 -8.63 21.94 -11.13
CA ILE A 644 -9.02 22.62 -9.90
C ILE A 644 -9.46 23.99 -10.37
N SER A 645 -10.72 24.34 -10.13
CA SER A 645 -11.21 25.68 -10.44
C SER A 645 -10.23 26.68 -9.83
N ALA A 646 -9.46 27.38 -10.68
CA ALA A 646 -8.45 28.35 -10.26
C ALA A 646 -9.06 29.56 -9.53
N ASN A 647 -10.39 29.58 -9.43
CA ASN A 647 -11.18 30.54 -8.71
C ASN A 647 -11.14 30.23 -7.20
N LYS A 648 -9.94 30.27 -6.60
CA LYS A 648 -9.82 30.43 -5.15
C LYS A 648 -10.51 31.75 -4.84
N CYS A 649 -11.69 31.68 -4.22
CA CYS A 649 -12.47 32.87 -3.97
C CYS A 649 -11.71 33.76 -2.98
N GLU A 650 -11.32 34.94 -3.41
CA GLU A 650 -10.70 35.94 -2.56
C GLU A 650 -11.78 36.73 -1.81
N GLY A 651 -11.44 37.32 -0.65
CA GLY A 651 -12.41 38.12 0.10
C GLY A 651 -13.00 39.30 -0.71
N GLN A 652 -12.32 39.77 -1.77
CA GLN A 652 -12.84 40.85 -2.61
C GLN A 652 -13.80 40.38 -3.72
N ASP A 653 -13.95 39.08 -3.92
CA ASP A 653 -14.79 38.54 -4.98
C ASP A 653 -16.28 38.74 -4.68
N ILE A 654 -17.07 38.88 -5.73
CA ILE A 654 -18.54 38.96 -5.63
C ILE A 654 -19.11 37.63 -6.10
N LEU A 655 -19.71 36.90 -5.17
CA LEU A 655 -20.37 35.63 -5.44
C LEU A 655 -21.82 35.86 -5.86
N ALA A 656 -22.32 35.04 -6.78
CA ALA A 656 -23.72 35.00 -7.17
C ALA A 656 -24.21 33.55 -7.24
N LEU A 657 -25.49 33.31 -6.99
CA LEU A 657 -26.12 32.03 -7.34
C LEU A 657 -26.10 31.85 -8.87
N ASN A 658 -25.88 30.62 -9.32
CA ASN A 658 -25.87 30.29 -10.74
C ASN A 658 -27.29 30.41 -11.34
N PRO A 659 -27.47 30.83 -12.61
CA PRO A 659 -28.79 30.91 -13.22
C PRO A 659 -29.50 29.55 -13.19
N GLY A 660 -30.71 29.51 -12.65
CA GLY A 660 -31.48 28.26 -12.48
C GLY A 660 -31.45 27.70 -11.06
N VAL A 661 -30.52 28.15 -10.21
CA VAL A 661 -30.42 27.78 -8.80
C VAL A 661 -31.33 28.67 -7.95
N THR A 662 -32.13 28.06 -7.09
CA THR A 662 -33.04 28.71 -6.13
C THR A 662 -32.85 28.11 -4.75
N LEU A 663 -32.67 28.96 -3.74
CA LEU A 663 -32.68 28.55 -2.34
C LEU A 663 -34.11 28.64 -1.80
N LEU A 664 -34.65 27.52 -1.31
CA LEU A 664 -35.98 27.42 -0.71
C LEU A 664 -35.83 27.19 0.79
N ARG A 665 -36.62 27.91 1.59
CA ARG A 665 -36.68 27.73 3.05
C ARG A 665 -38.01 27.07 3.43
N PRO A 666 -38.01 26.07 4.33
CA PRO A 666 -39.24 25.52 4.87
C PRO A 666 -40.04 26.58 5.64
N GLU A 667 -41.38 26.48 5.63
CA GLU A 667 -42.27 27.46 6.27
C GLU A 667 -42.26 27.39 7.81
N SER A 668 -41.67 26.35 8.41
CA SER A 668 -41.55 26.21 9.87
C SER A 668 -40.13 26.50 10.35
N ASP A 669 -39.99 27.42 11.30
CA ASP A 669 -38.73 27.76 12.00
C ASP A 669 -38.06 26.57 12.74
N SER A 670 -38.69 25.38 12.78
CA SER A 670 -38.17 24.18 13.44
C SER A 670 -37.13 23.41 12.63
N GLU A 671 -36.97 23.70 11.34
CA GLU A 671 -35.96 23.07 10.49
C GLU A 671 -34.90 24.12 10.10
N HIS A 672 -33.72 24.05 10.71
CA HIS A 672 -32.57 24.89 10.36
C HIS A 672 -31.89 24.35 9.09
N CYS A 673 -32.63 24.28 7.99
CA CYS A 673 -32.14 23.78 6.71
C CYS A 673 -32.63 24.62 5.53
N ILE A 674 -31.93 24.51 4.41
CA ILE A 674 -32.31 25.09 3.12
C ILE A 674 -32.33 24.00 2.05
N TYR A 675 -33.29 24.08 1.13
CA TYR A 675 -33.34 23.25 -0.05
C TYR A 675 -32.76 24.03 -1.23
N ILE A 676 -31.75 23.49 -1.88
CA ILE A 676 -31.16 24.05 -3.09
C ILE A 676 -31.83 23.38 -4.28
N ALA A 677 -32.60 24.14 -5.05
CA ALA A 677 -33.29 23.65 -6.23
C ALA A 677 -32.63 24.16 -7.51
N GLU A 678 -32.43 23.29 -8.49
CA GLU A 678 -31.95 23.65 -9.83
C GLU A 678 -33.00 23.23 -10.85
N GLU A 679 -33.38 24.15 -11.74
CA GLU A 679 -34.43 23.95 -12.77
C GLU A 679 -35.77 23.41 -12.22
N GLY A 680 -36.08 23.73 -10.95
CA GLY A 680 -37.33 23.34 -10.28
C GLY A 680 -37.29 21.98 -9.55
N PHE A 681 -36.14 21.31 -9.50
CA PHE A 681 -35.93 20.08 -8.73
C PHE A 681 -34.99 20.35 -7.55
N ILE A 682 -35.33 19.84 -6.36
CA ILE A 682 -34.46 19.90 -5.18
C ILE A 682 -33.26 19.00 -5.43
N GLN A 683 -32.06 19.58 -5.43
CA GLN A 683 -30.78 18.89 -5.60
C GLN A 683 -30.10 18.62 -4.27
N PHE A 684 -30.15 19.57 -3.34
CA PHE A 684 -29.48 19.45 -2.05
C PHE A 684 -30.39 19.88 -0.90
N ILE A 685 -30.22 19.24 0.25
CA ILE A 685 -30.74 19.67 1.54
C ILE A 685 -29.53 20.00 2.39
N VAL A 686 -29.41 21.26 2.81
CA VAL A 686 -28.27 21.74 3.59
C VAL A 686 -28.77 22.13 4.97
N SER A 687 -28.28 21.47 6.02
CA SER A 687 -28.67 21.78 7.40
C SER A 687 -27.58 22.58 8.13
N GLU A 688 -27.98 23.42 9.08
CA GLU A 688 -27.07 24.22 9.90
C GLU A 688 -26.21 23.32 10.81
N GLU A 689 -26.69 22.13 11.16
CA GLU A 689 -25.90 21.12 11.90
C GLU A 689 -24.70 20.63 11.08
N ASP A 690 -24.89 20.47 9.77
CA ASP A 690 -23.86 19.91 8.86
C ASP A 690 -22.83 20.95 8.42
N VAL A 691 -23.26 22.19 8.18
CA VAL A 691 -22.40 23.23 7.54
C VAL A 691 -22.19 24.47 8.40
N GLY A 692 -22.82 24.56 9.58
CA GLY A 692 -22.70 25.68 10.48
C GLY A 692 -23.00 27.03 9.82
N ALA A 693 -22.10 27.99 10.01
CA ALA A 693 -22.28 29.36 9.52
C ALA A 693 -22.32 29.48 7.98
N TRP A 694 -21.87 28.46 7.24
CA TRP A 694 -21.96 28.45 5.78
C TRP A 694 -23.40 28.57 5.28
N LEU A 695 -24.37 27.96 5.97
CA LEU A 695 -25.78 28.01 5.57
C LEU A 695 -26.28 29.46 5.45
N HIS A 696 -25.91 30.30 6.42
CA HIS A 696 -26.29 31.70 6.45
C HIS A 696 -25.53 32.52 5.41
N ILE A 697 -24.24 32.24 5.23
CA ILE A 697 -23.41 32.88 4.20
C ILE A 697 -23.97 32.60 2.81
N LEU A 698 -24.33 31.35 2.51
CA LEU A 698 -24.91 30.95 1.22
C LEU A 698 -26.23 31.69 0.94
N CYS A 699 -27.06 31.91 1.96
CA CYS A 699 -28.30 32.68 1.83
C CYS A 699 -28.06 34.18 1.54
N ASP A 700 -26.94 34.73 2.01
CA ASP A 700 -26.59 36.14 1.84
C ASP A 700 -25.86 36.43 0.50
N ILE A 701 -25.49 35.39 -0.26
CA ILE A 701 -24.92 35.52 -1.60
C ILE A 701 -25.95 36.14 -2.54
N ASN A 702 -25.74 37.42 -2.86
CA ASN A 702 -26.71 38.24 -3.60
C ASN A 702 -26.18 38.78 -4.94
N GLY A 703 -24.96 38.42 -5.34
CA GLY A 703 -24.36 38.88 -6.58
C GLY A 703 -23.95 40.36 -6.59
N LYS A 704 -23.87 41.01 -5.42
CA LYS A 704 -23.54 42.44 -5.25
C LYS A 704 -22.47 42.69 -4.20
N ASP A 705 -22.59 42.08 -3.02
CA ASP A 705 -21.64 42.30 -1.92
C ASP A 705 -20.37 41.48 -2.13
N THR A 706 -19.24 42.00 -1.66
CA THR A 706 -18.00 41.22 -1.62
C THR A 706 -18.09 40.13 -0.58
N LEU A 707 -17.39 39.02 -0.80
CA LEU A 707 -17.35 37.91 0.14
C LEU A 707 -16.89 38.36 1.53
N HIS A 708 -15.88 39.23 1.63
CA HIS A 708 -15.43 39.81 2.90
C HIS A 708 -16.54 40.53 3.65
N THR A 709 -17.39 41.29 2.93
CA THR A 709 -18.53 41.98 3.55
C THR A 709 -19.57 41.00 4.08
N ILE A 710 -19.79 39.88 3.39
CA ILE A 710 -20.72 38.83 3.83
C ILE A 710 -20.14 38.11 5.06
N LEU A 711 -18.87 37.72 5.00
CA LEU A 711 -18.15 37.05 6.08
C LEU A 711 -18.11 37.89 7.37
N ASP A 712 -17.83 39.19 7.26
CA ASP A 712 -17.79 40.13 8.39
C ASP A 712 -19.14 40.23 9.11
N ARG A 713 -20.28 40.10 8.41
CA ARG A 713 -21.62 40.12 9.04
C ARG A 713 -21.85 38.93 9.95
N HIS A 714 -21.31 37.77 9.56
CA HIS A 714 -21.47 36.52 10.29
C HIS A 714 -20.34 36.29 11.29
N GLY A 715 -19.29 37.13 11.27
CA GLY A 715 -18.13 37.01 12.16
C GLY A 715 -17.28 35.78 11.86
N VAL A 716 -17.26 35.34 10.60
CA VAL A 716 -16.59 34.11 10.13
C VAL A 716 -15.42 34.47 9.23
N SER A 717 -14.30 33.79 9.36
CA SER A 717 -13.14 33.96 8.47
C SER A 717 -13.33 33.23 7.15
N LEU A 718 -12.61 33.66 6.11
CA LEU A 718 -12.63 32.97 4.81
C LEU A 718 -12.16 31.52 4.92
N GLU A 719 -11.17 31.25 5.79
CA GLU A 719 -10.63 29.90 6.01
C GLU A 719 -11.69 28.94 6.56
N GLU A 720 -12.58 29.42 7.45
CA GLU A 720 -13.64 28.60 8.05
C GLU A 720 -14.67 28.11 7.04
N VAL A 721 -14.89 28.84 5.94
CA VAL A 721 -15.91 28.48 4.93
C VAL A 721 -15.37 28.26 3.52
N ALA A 722 -14.05 28.35 3.32
CA ALA A 722 -13.41 28.17 2.02
C ALA A 722 -13.78 26.83 1.36
N LYS A 723 -13.85 25.75 2.16
CA LYS A 723 -14.26 24.41 1.72
C LYS A 723 -15.64 24.46 1.07
N TYR A 724 -16.62 25.05 1.75
CA TYR A 724 -18.00 25.07 1.32
C TYR A 724 -18.24 26.01 0.12
N ILE A 725 -17.51 27.12 0.05
CA ILE A 725 -17.52 28.01 -1.12
C ILE A 725 -17.00 27.25 -2.34
N GLN A 726 -15.88 26.54 -2.18
CA GLN A 726 -15.29 25.75 -3.26
C GLN A 726 -16.25 24.65 -3.73
N GLU A 727 -16.88 23.93 -2.80
CA GLU A 727 -17.92 22.93 -3.12
C GLU A 727 -19.10 23.53 -3.86
N ALA A 728 -19.62 24.66 -3.38
CA ALA A 728 -20.75 25.31 -4.04
C ALA A 728 -20.39 25.80 -5.45
N ILE A 729 -19.13 26.18 -5.71
CA ILE A 729 -18.64 26.48 -7.06
C ILE A 729 -18.55 25.19 -7.90
N GLU A 730 -18.00 24.12 -7.35
CA GLU A 730 -17.84 22.82 -8.04
C GLU A 730 -19.19 22.17 -8.39
N HIS A 731 -20.19 22.34 -7.52
CA HIS A 731 -21.57 21.88 -7.73
C HIS A 731 -22.40 22.86 -8.56
N ASN A 732 -21.81 23.89 -9.15
CA ASN A 732 -22.50 24.90 -9.95
C ASN A 732 -23.64 25.61 -9.19
N ILE A 733 -23.60 25.65 -7.86
CA ILE A 733 -24.59 26.35 -7.02
C ILE A 733 -24.32 27.86 -7.07
N ILE A 734 -23.05 28.24 -6.98
CA ILE A 734 -22.58 29.63 -7.00
C ILE A 734 -21.47 29.82 -8.03
N LEU A 735 -21.31 31.07 -8.48
CA LEU A 735 -20.26 31.49 -9.40
C LEU A 735 -19.59 32.77 -8.91
N ILE A 736 -18.32 32.96 -9.29
CA ILE A 736 -17.60 34.22 -9.09
C ILE A 736 -17.92 35.15 -10.26
N LYS A 737 -18.52 36.32 -9.98
CA LYS A 737 -18.65 37.38 -10.99
C LYS A 737 -17.27 38.01 -11.23
N GLN A 738 -16.55 37.58 -12.27
CA GLN A 738 -15.25 38.17 -12.61
C GLN A 738 -15.33 39.70 -12.80
N LYS A 739 -14.29 40.41 -12.33
CA LYS A 739 -14.05 41.83 -12.64
C LYS A 739 -13.93 42.02 -14.16
N ASN A 740 -14.97 42.58 -14.78
CA ASN A 740 -15.00 43.19 -16.11
C ASN A 740 -14.09 42.53 -17.17
N LEU A 741 -14.55 41.44 -17.80
CA LEU A 741 -14.22 41.23 -19.21
C LEU A 741 -15.08 42.18 -20.05
N PRO A 742 -14.51 42.91 -21.03
CA PRO A 742 -15.28 43.87 -21.82
C PRO A 742 -16.38 43.15 -22.61
N GLU A 743 -17.60 43.67 -22.54
CA GLU A 743 -18.76 43.19 -23.30
C GLU A 743 -18.42 43.10 -24.80
N GLY A 744 -18.32 41.87 -25.33
CA GLY A 744 -18.05 41.67 -26.76
C GLY A 744 -17.55 40.29 -27.19
N ALA A 745 -17.29 39.34 -26.29
CA ALA A 745 -16.75 38.03 -26.65
C ALA A 745 -17.67 36.86 -26.30
N TYR A 746 -18.93 36.88 -26.76
CA TYR A 746 -19.72 35.67 -26.94
C TYR A 746 -20.52 35.78 -28.24
N ARG A 747 -20.03 35.07 -29.27
CA ARG A 747 -20.82 34.57 -30.38
C ARG A 747 -20.37 33.16 -30.70
#